data_AF-A0A918A3B8-F1
#
_entry.id   AF-A0A918A3B8-F1
#
_cell.length_a   1.000
_cell.length_b   1.000
_cell.length_c   1.000
_cell.angle_alpha   90.00
_cell.angle_beta   90.00
_cell.angle_gamma   90.00
#
_symmetry.space_group_name_H-M   'P 1'
#
loop_
_entity.id
_entity.type
_entity.pdbx_description
1 polymer ?
#
loop_
_entity_poly.entity_id
_entity_poly.type
_entity_poly.pdbx_seq_one_letter_code
_entity_poly.pdbx_strand_id
1 'polypeptide(L)'
;MRRYRFGRIAAVVAVGFVVAVLVAAVVAWVSRDARFLVPVITRQSDRRLRLVEWYNLLPLVVAGVVQGWALWHLLRGRPVGERAELRWDARLLRIALFASLGLELLPSSLGVPVDLVQVVLVVLLFRVLDRAPLALRLVALIAGLIGPVRRLADDLVGLPLPVDEALTGLGRTPYLVWLVLTLVIQAGDGRWARATVWCGAALTIGLLLRPSFFYVRVDNDVLPLVIVGFPWVLEMFEVVWLARTAHELATRSPDAPARPARTAGVWRWWPLPLVAVLLPLLPVAVNLARGVPVWIGPRGAVDAWFRESFGGILATTWLSLDVLVGLGVSAVLVLVAVLRPTRRLVLGTVAALLLTAAAGVATIATATPPAWSDADYENIWIHPRELTGEGFGISPLWHSAALTASALLLLYLYGARPALRRTYPKVLVSTATVAALILVPASDHAPGPLTEASDCEPNLDPSAPYEPPPELTAEERFVCGVRTSKSLPLAQGMPDRVLITYGRRLCDAYTIDDPSELTRLLGGVEFGYGLAPLLADICPHATATVRAAVEEEERAEQARQADEQRMCDASSHRPRIKPLEATVMEPEWAELSLHAYESEDDPFEDHRLDGPDDADLVASAPGHLALFVGSSPTLCITTETYDRRPPVETKGWTQVVEVGHRSTHGRIVLADYLSDVELPDLAAHGKGHYRIRVHSAWIDWKGETMAGRRLLIMSYPGRGAPITVHHPRESP
;
A
#
# COMPACT_ATOMS: atom_id res chain seq x y z
N MET A 1 25.44 24.82 -34.91
CA MET A 1 24.36 24.20 -35.71
C MET A 1 24.77 23.67 -37.08
N ARG A 2 25.72 24.27 -37.83
CA ARG A 2 26.13 23.81 -39.18
C ARG A 2 26.79 22.42 -39.24
N ARG A 3 27.14 21.84 -38.09
CA ARG A 3 27.79 20.51 -38.00
C ARG A 3 26.85 19.34 -38.31
N TYR A 4 25.53 19.52 -38.30
CA TYR A 4 24.55 18.45 -38.51
C TYR A 4 23.68 18.76 -39.74
N ARG A 5 23.36 17.74 -40.55
CA ARG A 5 22.67 17.92 -41.84
C ARG A 5 21.31 18.59 -41.69
N PHE A 6 20.56 18.23 -40.64
CA PHE A 6 19.24 18.80 -40.35
C PHE A 6 19.25 19.68 -39.09
N GLY A 7 20.43 20.09 -38.63
CA GLY A 7 20.59 20.78 -37.35
C GLY A 7 19.81 22.09 -37.21
N ARG A 8 19.58 22.82 -38.32
CA ARG A 8 18.77 24.06 -38.32
C ARG A 8 17.28 23.75 -38.22
N ILE A 9 16.77 22.84 -39.05
CA ILE A 9 15.36 22.44 -39.04
C ILE A 9 15.00 21.87 -37.67
N ALA A 10 15.83 20.95 -37.15
CA ALA A 10 15.65 20.38 -35.83
C ALA A 10 15.63 21.44 -34.71
N ALA A 11 16.48 22.47 -34.80
CA ALA A 11 16.49 23.54 -33.81
C ALA A 11 15.24 24.40 -33.88
N VAL A 12 14.75 24.75 -35.09
CA VAL A 12 13.51 25.50 -35.26
C VAL A 12 12.33 24.74 -34.69
N VAL A 13 12.22 23.43 -34.99
CA VAL A 13 11.15 22.58 -34.47
C VAL A 13 11.22 22.44 -32.94
N ALA A 14 12.40 22.19 -32.38
CA ALA A 14 12.59 22.08 -30.93
C ALA A 14 12.27 23.40 -30.20
N VAL A 15 12.75 24.54 -30.71
CA VAL A 15 12.45 25.87 -30.12
C VAL A 15 10.96 26.17 -30.23
N GLY A 16 10.34 25.90 -31.38
CA GLY A 16 8.90 26.07 -31.56
C GLY A 16 8.08 25.25 -30.57
N PHE A 17 8.47 23.99 -30.33
CA PHE A 17 7.83 23.14 -29.33
C PHE A 17 7.98 23.71 -27.90
N VAL A 18 9.19 24.12 -27.50
CA VAL A 18 9.42 24.71 -26.18
C VAL A 18 8.63 25.99 -25.99
N VAL A 19 8.56 26.86 -27.01
CA VAL A 19 7.72 28.07 -26.97
C VAL A 19 6.25 27.71 -26.80
N ALA A 20 5.75 26.69 -27.51
CA ALA A 20 4.37 26.24 -27.37
C ALA A 20 4.06 25.71 -25.95
N VAL A 21 4.98 24.95 -25.34
CA VAL A 21 4.89 24.49 -23.95
C VAL A 21 4.84 25.68 -22.99
N LEU A 22 5.73 26.66 -23.15
CA LEU A 22 5.77 27.85 -22.28
C LEU A 22 4.48 28.68 -22.40
N VAL A 23 3.97 28.87 -23.62
CA VAL A 23 2.69 29.56 -23.85
C VAL A 23 1.53 28.79 -23.21
N ALA A 24 1.46 27.46 -23.42
CA ALA A 24 0.42 26.62 -22.81
C ALA A 24 0.49 26.65 -21.28
N ALA A 25 1.68 26.72 -20.70
CA ALA A 25 1.86 26.84 -19.25
C ALA A 25 1.43 28.20 -18.71
N VAL A 26 1.73 29.29 -19.41
CA VAL A 26 1.24 30.64 -19.07
C VAL A 26 -0.29 30.69 -19.14
N VAL A 27 -0.88 30.11 -20.20
CA VAL A 27 -2.34 29.99 -20.32
C VAL A 27 -2.91 29.20 -19.16
N ALA A 28 -2.35 28.01 -18.86
CA ALA A 28 -2.81 27.16 -17.77
C ALA A 28 -2.69 27.84 -16.39
N TRP A 29 -1.63 28.63 -16.18
CA TRP A 29 -1.46 29.43 -14.98
C TRP A 29 -2.55 30.48 -14.81
N VAL A 30 -2.85 31.23 -15.88
CA VAL A 30 -3.85 32.31 -15.87
C VAL A 30 -5.27 31.77 -15.79
N SER A 31 -5.58 30.69 -16.53
CA SER A 31 -6.93 30.10 -16.59
C SER A 31 -7.21 29.11 -15.48
N ARG A 32 -6.19 28.73 -14.68
CA ARG A 32 -6.23 27.60 -13.74
C ARG A 32 -6.70 26.29 -14.38
N ASP A 33 -6.38 26.09 -15.67
CA ASP A 33 -6.83 24.93 -16.46
C ASP A 33 -5.68 24.41 -17.35
N ALA A 34 -5.14 23.22 -17.04
CA ALA A 34 -4.02 22.61 -17.75
C ALA A 34 -4.45 21.72 -18.93
N ARG A 35 -5.72 21.74 -19.35
CA ARG A 35 -6.24 20.90 -20.45
C ARG A 35 -5.45 20.97 -21.76
N PHE A 36 -4.75 22.07 -22.01
CA PHE A 36 -3.92 22.22 -23.21
C PHE A 36 -2.47 21.80 -22.98
N LEU A 37 -1.95 21.97 -21.76
CA LEU A 37 -0.56 21.67 -21.43
C LEU A 37 -0.33 20.16 -21.26
N VAL A 38 -1.25 19.47 -20.59
CA VAL A 38 -1.11 18.03 -20.26
C VAL A 38 -1.03 17.16 -21.51
N PRO A 39 -1.92 17.28 -22.52
CA PRO A 39 -1.85 16.43 -23.71
C PRO A 39 -0.61 16.71 -24.58
N VAL A 40 -0.13 17.96 -24.59
CA VAL A 40 1.08 18.34 -25.33
C VAL A 40 2.31 17.63 -24.78
N ILE A 41 2.39 17.46 -23.46
CA ILE A 41 3.53 16.83 -22.80
C ILE A 41 3.35 15.31 -22.69
N THR A 42 2.20 14.84 -22.20
CA THR A 42 2.01 13.43 -21.82
C THR A 42 1.45 12.56 -22.95
N ARG A 43 0.97 13.17 -24.05
CA ARG A 43 0.20 12.50 -25.13
C ARG A 43 -1.08 11.80 -24.66
N GLN A 44 -1.42 11.84 -23.37
CA GLN A 44 -2.65 11.29 -22.82
C GLN A 44 -3.65 12.42 -22.60
N SER A 45 -4.90 12.19 -23.04
CA SER A 45 -6.00 13.11 -22.82
C SER A 45 -6.73 12.76 -21.52
N ASP A 46 -6.03 12.73 -20.39
CA ASP A 46 -6.70 12.46 -19.13
C ASP A 46 -7.45 13.71 -18.65
N ARG A 47 -8.78 13.62 -18.57
CA ARG A 47 -9.68 14.77 -18.32
C ARG A 47 -9.76 15.16 -16.84
N ARG A 48 -9.11 14.41 -15.95
CA ARG A 48 -9.24 14.57 -14.49
C ARG A 48 -8.34 15.66 -13.88
N LEU A 49 -7.33 16.13 -14.59
CA LEU A 49 -6.36 17.11 -14.07
C LEU A 49 -6.85 18.57 -14.22
N ARG A 50 -7.81 18.99 -13.39
CA ARG A 50 -8.42 20.34 -13.45
C ARG A 50 -7.83 21.38 -12.50
N LEU A 51 -7.15 21.00 -11.43
CA LEU A 51 -6.62 21.97 -10.43
C LEU A 51 -5.10 22.12 -10.55
N VAL A 52 -4.70 23.34 -10.90
CA VAL A 52 -3.33 23.66 -11.27
C VAL A 52 -2.75 24.69 -10.32
N GLU A 53 -2.00 24.21 -9.33
CA GLU A 53 -1.11 25.03 -8.53
C GLU A 53 0.25 25.22 -9.23
N TRP A 54 1.01 26.25 -8.85
CA TRP A 54 2.29 26.57 -9.52
C TRP A 54 3.30 25.43 -9.42
N TYR A 55 3.27 24.71 -8.29
CA TYR A 55 4.13 23.57 -8.03
C TYR A 55 3.86 22.39 -8.96
N ASN A 56 2.67 22.31 -9.57
CA ASN A 56 2.30 21.30 -10.56
C ASN A 56 2.69 21.71 -11.99
N LEU A 57 2.65 23.01 -12.29
CA LEU A 57 3.06 23.54 -13.60
C LEU A 57 4.55 23.44 -13.84
N LEU A 58 5.36 23.74 -12.82
CA LEU A 58 6.81 23.81 -12.99
C LEU A 58 7.41 22.47 -13.47
N PRO A 59 7.10 21.30 -12.88
CA PRO A 59 7.57 20.00 -13.37
C PRO A 59 7.11 19.70 -14.80
N LEU A 60 5.87 20.04 -15.16
CA LEU A 60 5.37 19.87 -16.53
C LEU A 60 6.16 20.73 -17.52
N VAL A 61 6.41 22.00 -17.21
CA VAL A 61 7.22 22.88 -18.06
C VAL A 61 8.62 22.33 -18.23
N VAL A 62 9.25 21.87 -17.14
CA VAL A 62 10.57 21.21 -17.19
C VAL A 62 10.52 19.99 -18.10
N ALA A 63 9.50 19.15 -17.97
CA ALA A 63 9.32 17.97 -18.82
C ALA A 63 9.18 18.35 -20.30
N GLY A 64 8.37 19.35 -20.63
CA GLY A 64 8.23 19.85 -22.00
C GLY A 64 9.52 20.48 -22.55
N VAL A 65 10.31 21.17 -21.73
CA VAL A 65 11.63 21.66 -22.13
C VAL A 65 12.58 20.50 -22.47
N VAL A 66 12.59 19.45 -21.63
CA VAL A 66 13.39 18.24 -21.88
C VAL A 66 12.93 17.52 -23.14
N GLN A 67 11.63 17.46 -23.42
CA GLN A 67 11.08 16.91 -24.66
C GLN A 67 11.52 17.73 -25.89
N GLY A 68 11.52 19.06 -25.81
CA GLY A 68 12.06 19.91 -26.87
C GLY A 68 13.55 19.64 -27.13
N TRP A 69 14.33 19.46 -26.07
CA TRP A 69 15.73 19.03 -26.17
C TRP A 69 15.89 17.65 -26.83
N ALA A 70 15.04 16.68 -26.44
CA ALA A 70 15.03 15.35 -27.03
C ALA A 70 14.67 15.39 -28.53
N LEU A 71 13.67 16.21 -28.91
CA LEU A 71 13.23 16.43 -30.28
C LEU A 71 14.35 16.99 -31.16
N TRP A 72 15.17 17.88 -30.62
CA TRP A 72 16.38 18.34 -31.33
C TRP A 72 17.35 17.19 -31.59
N HIS A 73 17.59 16.32 -30.60
CA HIS A 73 18.49 15.18 -30.72
C HIS A 73 18.01 14.13 -31.73
N LEU A 74 16.70 13.93 -31.81
CA LEU A 74 16.00 13.09 -32.77
C LEU A 74 16.15 13.62 -34.20
N LEU A 75 15.84 14.90 -34.41
CA LEU A 75 15.70 15.47 -35.75
C LEU A 75 17.01 15.98 -36.35
N ARG A 76 18.04 16.30 -35.56
CA ARG A 76 19.28 16.93 -36.09
C ARG A 76 19.99 16.08 -37.15
N GLY A 77 19.74 14.77 -37.15
CA GLY A 77 20.34 13.83 -38.10
C GLY A 77 21.84 13.63 -37.90
N ARG A 78 22.49 13.09 -38.93
CA ARG A 78 23.93 12.80 -38.92
C ARG A 78 24.75 14.11 -38.94
N PRO A 79 25.95 14.11 -38.31
CA PRO A 79 27.00 15.07 -38.60
C PRO A 79 27.27 15.16 -40.10
N VAL A 80 27.56 16.37 -40.58
CA VAL A 80 28.04 16.62 -41.95
C VAL A 80 29.49 16.15 -42.02
N GLY A 81 29.76 15.15 -42.86
CA GLY A 81 31.07 14.53 -43.04
C GLY A 81 31.01 13.38 -44.04
N GLU A 82 32.19 12.87 -44.40
CA GLU A 82 32.34 11.72 -45.30
C GLU A 82 31.63 10.49 -44.74
N ARG A 83 30.96 9.73 -45.61
CA ARG A 83 30.19 8.55 -45.17
C ARG A 83 31.18 7.43 -44.88
N ALA A 84 31.26 7.01 -43.61
CA ALA A 84 31.93 5.77 -43.28
C ALA A 84 31.17 4.60 -43.94
N GLU A 85 31.91 3.71 -44.61
CA GLU A 85 31.36 2.44 -45.07
C GLU A 85 30.97 1.60 -43.85
N LEU A 86 29.68 1.38 -43.69
CA LEU A 86 29.12 0.61 -42.58
C LEU A 86 29.15 -0.87 -42.95
N ARG A 87 29.73 -1.70 -42.08
CA ARG A 87 29.50 -3.15 -42.11
C ARG A 87 28.00 -3.45 -42.04
N TRP A 88 27.57 -4.54 -42.68
CA TRP A 88 26.16 -4.91 -42.77
C TRP A 88 25.46 -4.96 -41.41
N ASP A 89 26.08 -5.59 -40.41
CA ASP A 89 25.53 -5.68 -39.04
C ASP A 89 25.30 -4.29 -38.40
N ALA A 90 26.19 -3.32 -38.65
CA ALA A 90 26.03 -1.96 -38.15
C ALA A 90 24.91 -1.19 -38.89
N ARG A 91 24.69 -1.50 -40.18
CA ARG A 91 23.56 -0.97 -40.95
C ARG A 91 22.23 -1.54 -40.45
N LEU A 92 22.16 -2.85 -40.18
CA LEU A 92 20.99 -3.50 -39.60
C LEU A 92 20.69 -2.96 -38.20
N LEU A 93 21.71 -2.87 -37.33
CA LEU A 93 21.54 -2.34 -35.97
C LEU A 93 20.93 -0.94 -35.99
N ARG A 94 21.40 -0.11 -36.92
CA ARG A 94 20.87 1.23 -37.09
C ARG A 94 19.40 1.23 -37.53
N ILE A 95 19.02 0.35 -38.45
CA ILE A 95 17.62 0.22 -38.88
C ILE A 95 16.76 -0.21 -37.69
N ALA A 96 17.22 -1.19 -36.91
CA ALA A 96 16.54 -1.65 -35.70
C ALA A 96 16.39 -0.54 -34.65
N LEU A 97 17.43 0.28 -34.42
CA LEU A 97 17.36 1.44 -33.51
C LEU A 97 16.33 2.49 -33.96
N PHE A 98 16.21 2.75 -35.27
CA PHE A 98 15.18 3.66 -35.78
C PHE A 98 13.78 3.04 -35.77
N ALA A 99 13.66 1.72 -35.98
CA ALA A 99 12.40 1.01 -35.86
C ALA A 99 11.91 1.03 -34.40
N SER A 100 12.77 0.73 -33.43
CA SER A 100 12.49 0.85 -32.00
C SER A 100 12.07 2.26 -31.65
N LEU A 101 12.83 3.27 -32.09
CA LEU A 101 12.47 4.67 -31.91
C LEU A 101 11.09 5.02 -32.51
N GLY A 102 10.75 4.49 -33.68
CA GLY A 102 9.45 4.70 -34.32
C GLY A 102 8.32 4.07 -33.53
N LEU A 103 8.51 2.84 -33.03
CA LEU A 103 7.55 2.13 -32.19
C LEU A 103 7.30 2.85 -30.86
N GLU A 104 8.34 3.38 -30.21
CA GLU A 104 8.20 4.19 -28.97
C GLU A 104 7.44 5.51 -29.19
N LEU A 105 7.38 5.99 -30.43
CA LEU A 105 6.64 7.20 -30.78
C LEU A 105 5.19 6.92 -31.22
N LEU A 106 4.87 5.65 -31.51
CA LEU A 106 3.52 5.21 -31.87
C LEU A 106 2.69 4.90 -30.62
N PRO A 107 1.34 4.97 -30.70
CA PRO A 107 0.49 4.56 -29.60
C PRO A 107 0.70 3.07 -29.25
N SER A 108 0.57 2.73 -27.97
CA SER A 108 0.94 1.45 -27.35
C SER A 108 0.17 0.21 -27.84
N SER A 109 -0.71 0.32 -28.84
CA SER A 109 -1.55 -0.77 -29.35
C SER A 109 -0.81 -1.79 -30.23
N LEU A 110 0.53 -1.78 -30.27
CA LEU A 110 1.38 -2.59 -31.16
C LEU A 110 2.38 -3.44 -30.36
N GLY A 111 1.91 -4.25 -29.40
CA GLY A 111 2.75 -5.03 -28.47
C GLY A 111 3.78 -5.94 -29.14
N VAL A 112 3.33 -6.93 -29.93
CA VAL A 112 4.21 -7.94 -30.58
C VAL A 112 5.37 -7.34 -31.40
N PRO A 113 5.16 -6.28 -32.22
CA PRO A 113 6.24 -5.58 -32.91
C PRO A 113 7.37 -5.05 -32.01
N VAL A 114 7.06 -4.58 -30.80
CA VAL A 114 8.04 -3.97 -29.89
C VAL A 114 9.04 -5.01 -29.41
N ASP A 115 8.54 -6.14 -28.92
CA ASP A 115 9.41 -7.19 -28.37
C ASP A 115 10.28 -7.84 -29.45
N LEU A 116 9.73 -8.06 -30.65
CA LEU A 116 10.51 -8.58 -31.77
C LEU A 116 11.66 -7.63 -32.14
N VAL A 117 11.39 -6.32 -32.22
CA VAL A 117 12.43 -5.32 -32.50
C VAL A 117 13.46 -5.27 -31.37
N GLN A 118 13.03 -5.42 -30.11
CA GLN A 118 13.94 -5.46 -28.96
C GLN A 118 14.88 -6.67 -29.03
N VAL A 119 14.38 -7.88 -29.33
CA VAL A 119 15.20 -9.08 -29.55
C VAL A 119 16.25 -8.83 -30.64
N VAL A 120 15.82 -8.30 -31.79
CA VAL A 120 16.72 -7.99 -32.90
C VAL A 120 17.78 -6.97 -32.48
N LEU A 121 17.41 -5.94 -31.73
CA LEU A 121 18.32 -4.91 -31.23
C LEU A 121 19.37 -5.48 -30.27
N VAL A 122 18.98 -6.34 -29.33
CA VAL A 122 19.90 -6.99 -28.37
C VAL A 122 20.91 -7.87 -29.10
N VAL A 123 20.46 -8.68 -30.07
CA VAL A 123 21.33 -9.56 -30.87
C VAL A 123 22.29 -8.75 -31.74
N LEU A 124 21.82 -7.69 -32.39
CA LEU A 124 22.67 -6.85 -33.23
C LEU A 124 23.67 -6.03 -32.42
N LEU A 125 23.30 -5.55 -31.22
CA LEU A 125 24.26 -4.94 -30.29
C LEU A 125 25.34 -5.94 -29.87
N PHE A 126 24.97 -7.18 -29.53
CA PHE A 126 25.92 -8.24 -29.25
C PHE A 126 26.94 -8.40 -30.39
N ARG A 127 26.48 -8.42 -31.65
CA ARG A 127 27.35 -8.57 -32.84
C ARG A 127 28.24 -7.36 -33.11
N VAL A 128 27.68 -6.15 -32.99
CA VAL A 128 28.40 -4.91 -33.32
C VAL A 128 29.42 -4.52 -32.24
N LEU A 129 29.17 -4.83 -30.98
CA LEU A 129 30.05 -4.53 -29.84
C LEU A 129 31.20 -5.56 -29.69
N ASP A 130 31.85 -5.88 -30.80
CA ASP A 130 32.87 -6.93 -30.92
C ASP A 130 34.17 -6.69 -30.15
N ARG A 131 34.45 -5.45 -29.75
CA ARG A 131 35.65 -5.06 -28.99
C ARG A 131 35.62 -5.42 -27.50
N ALA A 132 34.47 -5.78 -26.96
CA ALA A 132 34.35 -6.17 -25.57
C ALA A 132 34.69 -7.66 -25.35
N PRO A 133 35.09 -8.03 -24.12
CA PRO A 133 35.22 -9.43 -23.73
C PRO A 133 33.95 -10.22 -24.02
N LEU A 134 34.10 -11.42 -24.59
CA LEU A 134 32.98 -12.29 -24.97
C LEU A 134 32.05 -12.57 -23.79
N ALA A 135 32.60 -12.83 -22.61
CA ALA A 135 31.82 -13.12 -21.40
C ALA A 135 30.84 -11.97 -21.06
N LEU A 136 31.31 -10.72 -21.08
CA LEU A 136 30.48 -9.56 -20.77
C LEU A 136 29.38 -9.36 -21.82
N ARG A 137 29.71 -9.59 -23.10
CA ARG A 137 28.73 -9.57 -24.20
C ARG A 137 27.68 -10.67 -24.07
N LEU A 138 28.06 -11.88 -23.68
CA LEU A 138 27.14 -13.01 -23.48
C LEU A 138 26.19 -12.74 -22.31
N VAL A 139 26.69 -12.23 -21.18
CA VAL A 139 25.83 -11.86 -20.04
C VAL A 139 24.84 -10.78 -20.44
N ALA A 140 25.29 -9.75 -21.18
CA ALA A 140 24.39 -8.72 -21.70
C ALA A 140 23.33 -9.33 -22.63
N LEU A 141 23.73 -10.18 -23.58
CA LEU A 141 22.81 -10.85 -24.51
C LEU A 141 21.73 -11.65 -23.76
N ILE A 142 22.12 -12.50 -22.81
CA ILE A 142 21.19 -13.31 -22.03
C ILE A 142 20.23 -12.40 -21.25
N ALA A 143 20.77 -11.44 -20.49
CA ALA A 143 19.96 -10.53 -19.68
C ALA A 143 18.96 -9.71 -20.52
N GLY A 144 19.36 -9.30 -21.73
CA GLY A 144 18.52 -8.52 -22.65
C GLY A 144 17.46 -9.33 -23.37
N LEU A 145 17.64 -10.65 -23.50
CA LEU A 145 16.68 -11.54 -24.18
C LEU A 145 15.61 -12.09 -23.25
N ILE A 146 15.88 -12.26 -21.95
CA ILE A 146 14.95 -12.88 -20.98
C ILE A 146 13.55 -12.24 -21.05
N GLY A 147 13.47 -10.91 -20.97
CA GLY A 147 12.17 -10.20 -20.95
C GLY A 147 11.41 -10.30 -22.28
N PRO A 148 11.97 -9.85 -23.41
CA PRO A 148 11.29 -9.85 -24.70
C PRO A 148 10.93 -11.24 -25.21
N VAL A 149 11.80 -12.24 -25.02
CA VAL A 149 11.51 -13.63 -25.43
C VAL A 149 10.37 -14.20 -24.62
N ARG A 150 10.31 -13.92 -23.31
CA ARG A 150 9.18 -14.34 -22.47
C ARG A 150 7.87 -13.73 -22.97
N ARG A 151 7.82 -12.40 -23.14
CA ARG A 151 6.61 -11.72 -23.64
C ARG A 151 6.17 -12.23 -25.01
N LEU A 152 7.11 -12.50 -25.92
CA LEU A 152 6.79 -13.13 -27.20
C LEU A 152 6.26 -14.56 -27.05
N ALA A 153 6.79 -15.34 -26.12
CA ALA A 153 6.29 -16.69 -25.85
C ALA A 153 4.87 -16.66 -25.29
N ASP A 154 4.60 -15.73 -24.36
CA ASP A 154 3.28 -15.50 -23.77
C ASP A 154 2.27 -15.09 -24.87
N ASP A 155 2.62 -14.09 -25.70
CA ASP A 155 1.77 -13.56 -26.77
C ASP A 155 1.52 -14.58 -27.91
N LEU A 156 2.52 -15.39 -28.27
CA LEU A 156 2.43 -16.29 -29.43
C LEU A 156 1.83 -17.66 -29.10
N VAL A 157 2.12 -18.19 -27.90
CA VAL A 157 1.82 -19.59 -27.57
C VAL A 157 0.68 -19.70 -26.56
N GLY A 158 0.35 -18.63 -25.83
CA GLY A 158 -0.69 -18.65 -24.79
C GLY A 158 -0.43 -19.66 -23.68
N LEU A 159 0.79 -20.21 -23.60
CA LEU A 159 1.20 -21.14 -22.56
C LEU A 159 1.87 -20.34 -21.45
N PRO A 160 1.28 -20.27 -20.25
CA PRO A 160 1.97 -19.74 -19.09
C PRO A 160 3.15 -20.67 -18.80
N LEU A 161 4.37 -20.20 -19.10
CA LEU A 161 5.56 -20.98 -18.80
C LEU A 161 5.69 -21.08 -17.27
N PRO A 162 5.87 -22.29 -16.68
CA PRO A 162 5.94 -22.51 -15.23
C PRO A 162 7.19 -21.91 -14.56
N VAL A 163 7.92 -21.04 -15.26
CA VAL A 163 9.04 -20.25 -14.75
C VAL A 163 8.54 -18.94 -14.10
N ASP A 164 7.23 -18.80 -13.95
CA ASP A 164 6.59 -17.52 -13.67
C ASP A 164 7.00 -16.94 -12.31
N GLU A 165 6.94 -17.66 -11.20
CA GLU A 165 7.20 -17.04 -9.89
C GLU A 165 8.65 -16.57 -9.69
N ALA A 166 9.64 -17.39 -10.09
CA ALA A 166 11.04 -17.06 -9.89
C ALA A 166 11.52 -15.92 -10.81
N LEU A 167 11.02 -15.84 -12.05
CA LEU A 167 11.41 -14.80 -13.00
C LEU A 167 10.56 -13.54 -12.89
N THR A 168 9.28 -13.63 -12.52
CA THR A 168 8.47 -12.44 -12.19
C THR A 168 9.05 -11.70 -10.99
N GLY A 169 9.57 -12.44 -9.99
CA GLY A 169 10.30 -11.85 -8.86
C GLY A 169 11.53 -11.02 -9.26
N LEU A 170 12.16 -11.30 -10.41
CA LEU A 170 13.28 -10.48 -10.91
C LEU A 170 12.83 -9.17 -11.56
N GLY A 171 11.55 -9.05 -11.95
CA GLY A 171 10.96 -7.85 -12.53
C GLY A 171 11.79 -7.24 -13.67
N ARG A 172 12.20 -5.97 -13.52
CA ARG A 172 12.98 -5.22 -14.53
C ARG A 172 14.49 -5.43 -14.44
N THR A 173 14.96 -6.25 -13.51
CA THR A 173 16.39 -6.44 -13.23
C THR A 173 17.17 -6.94 -14.45
N PRO A 174 16.70 -7.93 -15.24
CA PRO A 174 17.43 -8.38 -16.42
C PRO A 174 17.65 -7.26 -17.46
N TYR A 175 16.64 -6.43 -17.70
CA TYR A 175 16.76 -5.29 -18.60
C TYR A 175 17.77 -4.24 -18.10
N LEU A 176 17.75 -3.95 -16.79
CA LEU A 176 18.73 -3.05 -16.17
C LEU A 176 20.17 -3.59 -16.30
N VAL A 177 20.39 -4.87 -16.04
CA VAL A 177 21.69 -5.54 -16.21
C VAL A 177 22.15 -5.42 -17.66
N TRP A 178 21.28 -5.73 -18.63
CA TRP A 178 21.58 -5.57 -20.05
C TRP A 178 21.97 -4.13 -20.41
N LEU A 179 21.21 -3.14 -19.96
CA LEU A 179 21.45 -1.74 -20.27
C LEU A 179 22.79 -1.26 -19.69
N VAL A 180 23.06 -1.56 -18.41
CA VAL A 180 24.33 -1.22 -17.75
C VAL A 180 25.52 -1.81 -18.50
N LEU A 181 25.47 -3.12 -18.80
CA LEU A 181 26.56 -3.80 -19.51
C LEU A 181 26.75 -3.22 -20.90
N THR A 182 25.66 -2.94 -21.63
CA THR A 182 25.71 -2.29 -22.95
C THR A 182 26.40 -0.93 -22.87
N LEU A 183 26.08 -0.10 -21.88
CA LEU A 183 26.69 1.23 -21.70
C LEU A 183 28.16 1.15 -21.33
N VAL A 184 28.55 0.19 -20.49
CA VAL A 184 29.95 -0.08 -20.16
C VAL A 184 30.73 -0.45 -21.42
N ILE A 185 30.17 -1.33 -22.25
CA ILE A 185 30.81 -1.72 -23.52
C ILE A 185 30.89 -0.52 -24.48
N GLN A 186 29.80 0.23 -24.66
CA GLN A 186 29.77 1.42 -25.52
C GLN A 186 30.80 2.47 -25.08
N ALA A 187 31.00 2.63 -23.77
CA ALA A 187 31.99 3.56 -23.21
C ALA A 187 33.44 3.14 -23.53
N GLY A 188 33.72 1.84 -23.57
CA GLY A 188 35.04 1.29 -23.87
C GLY A 188 35.36 1.23 -25.37
N ASP A 189 34.34 1.02 -26.21
CA ASP A 189 34.51 0.79 -27.63
C ASP A 189 35.06 2.00 -28.41
N GLY A 190 34.70 3.21 -27.96
CA GLY A 190 35.16 4.47 -28.55
C GLY A 190 34.38 4.94 -29.79
N ARG A 191 33.54 4.09 -30.41
CA ARG A 191 32.61 4.52 -31.48
C ARG A 191 31.58 5.52 -30.97
N TRP A 192 31.10 5.37 -29.73
CA TRP A 192 30.09 6.26 -29.14
C TRP A 192 30.70 7.50 -28.48
N ALA A 193 29.98 8.62 -28.56
CA ALA A 193 30.33 9.82 -27.80
C ALA A 193 29.96 9.64 -26.32
N ARG A 194 30.71 10.29 -25.43
CA ARG A 194 30.42 10.30 -23.99
C ARG A 194 28.99 10.75 -23.70
N ALA A 195 28.48 11.73 -24.44
CA ALA A 195 27.11 12.22 -24.28
C ALA A 195 26.05 11.15 -24.54
N THR A 196 26.28 10.24 -25.50
CA THR A 196 25.35 9.13 -25.78
C THR A 196 25.34 8.15 -24.61
N VAL A 197 26.52 7.75 -24.13
CA VAL A 197 26.64 6.90 -22.93
C VAL A 197 26.00 7.54 -21.70
N TRP A 198 26.15 8.86 -21.53
CA TRP A 198 25.49 9.59 -20.44
C TRP A 198 23.97 9.62 -20.55
N CYS A 199 23.40 9.73 -21.75
CA CYS A 199 21.95 9.64 -21.95
C CYS A 199 21.44 8.26 -21.53
N GLY A 200 22.12 7.19 -21.95
CA GLY A 200 21.75 5.84 -21.52
C GLY A 200 21.94 5.63 -20.02
N ALA A 201 22.98 6.20 -19.41
CA ALA A 201 23.17 6.13 -17.96
C ALA A 201 22.06 6.86 -17.19
N ALA A 202 21.61 8.02 -17.68
CA ALA A 202 20.47 8.74 -17.12
C ALA A 202 19.18 7.91 -17.20
N LEU A 203 18.96 7.21 -18.32
CA LEU A 203 17.88 6.22 -18.45
C LEU A 203 18.01 5.12 -17.39
N THR A 204 19.19 4.52 -17.21
CA THR A 204 19.40 3.47 -16.21
C THR A 204 19.07 3.94 -14.80
N ILE A 205 19.53 5.14 -14.43
CA ILE A 205 19.21 5.75 -13.13
C ILE A 205 17.69 5.93 -13.00
N GLY A 206 17.03 6.39 -14.05
CA GLY A 206 15.58 6.54 -14.08
C GLY A 206 14.81 5.22 -13.90
N LEU A 207 15.29 4.14 -14.49
CA LEU A 207 14.67 2.82 -14.37
C LEU A 207 14.88 2.21 -12.98
N LEU A 208 16.02 2.49 -12.34
CA LEU A 208 16.24 2.14 -10.93
C LEU A 208 15.29 2.93 -10.02
N LEU A 209 14.98 4.18 -10.39
CA LEU A 209 14.07 5.05 -9.64
C LEU A 209 12.59 4.68 -9.77
N ARG A 210 12.19 4.01 -10.86
CA ARG A 210 10.78 3.79 -11.21
C ARG A 210 9.97 2.88 -10.28
N PRO A 211 10.50 1.79 -9.67
CA PRO A 211 9.73 0.92 -8.77
C PRO A 211 9.12 1.69 -7.58
N SER A 212 9.81 2.73 -7.13
CA SER A 212 9.43 3.58 -6.00
C SER A 212 8.20 4.45 -6.27
N PHE A 213 7.90 4.74 -7.54
CA PHE A 213 6.85 5.71 -7.91
C PHE A 213 5.50 5.07 -8.20
N PHE A 214 5.44 3.77 -8.54
CA PHE A 214 4.18 3.12 -8.98
C PHE A 214 3.32 2.57 -7.83
N TYR A 215 3.89 2.34 -6.64
CA TYR A 215 3.13 1.82 -5.49
C TYR A 215 2.43 2.90 -4.66
N VAL A 216 2.67 4.18 -4.96
CA VAL A 216 2.00 5.29 -4.27
C VAL A 216 0.67 5.56 -4.97
N ARG A 217 -0.33 4.68 -4.77
CA ARG A 217 -1.71 4.92 -5.22
C ARG A 217 -2.38 5.80 -4.19
N VAL A 218 -2.26 7.12 -4.36
CA VAL A 218 -2.86 8.11 -3.47
C VAL A 218 -4.16 8.58 -4.09
N ASP A 219 -5.27 8.45 -3.34
CA ASP A 219 -6.64 8.80 -3.75
C ASP A 219 -6.88 10.31 -3.98
N ASN A 220 -5.82 11.12 -4.05
CA ASN A 220 -5.92 12.57 -4.24
C ASN A 220 -5.38 13.01 -5.60
N ASP A 221 -6.16 13.81 -6.32
CA ASP A 221 -5.93 14.28 -7.70
C ASP A 221 -4.64 15.09 -7.94
N VAL A 222 -3.87 15.43 -6.90
CA VAL A 222 -2.73 16.37 -6.96
C VAL A 222 -1.37 15.68 -7.13
N LEU A 223 -1.15 14.53 -6.50
CA LEU A 223 0.10 13.76 -6.57
C LEU A 223 0.34 13.01 -7.91
N PRO A 224 -0.68 12.62 -8.70
CA PRO A 224 -0.47 11.94 -9.99
C PRO A 224 0.40 12.73 -10.95
N LEU A 225 0.40 14.06 -10.91
CA LEU A 225 1.06 14.87 -11.94
C LEU A 225 2.60 14.86 -11.84
N VAL A 226 3.17 14.90 -10.62
CA VAL A 226 4.62 14.80 -10.41
C VAL A 226 5.10 13.37 -10.66
N ILE A 227 4.31 12.40 -10.21
CA ILE A 227 4.55 10.96 -10.43
C ILE A 227 4.47 10.60 -11.91
N VAL A 228 3.60 11.23 -12.70
CA VAL A 228 3.50 11.00 -14.14
C VAL A 228 4.61 11.74 -14.89
N GLY A 229 4.89 13.00 -14.56
CA GLY A 229 5.85 13.83 -15.30
C GLY A 229 7.30 13.32 -15.28
N PHE A 230 7.76 12.77 -14.16
CA PHE A 230 9.16 12.34 -14.01
C PHE A 230 9.52 11.08 -14.83
N PRO A 231 8.73 9.98 -14.80
CA PRO A 231 8.92 8.84 -15.70
C PRO A 231 8.96 9.23 -17.17
N TRP A 232 8.11 10.17 -17.61
CA TRP A 232 8.12 10.67 -18.99
C TRP A 232 9.44 11.35 -19.36
N VAL A 233 10.02 12.14 -18.45
CA VAL A 233 11.35 12.75 -18.65
C VAL A 233 12.43 11.68 -18.78
N LEU A 234 12.35 10.61 -18.00
CA LEU A 234 13.31 9.50 -18.06
C LEU A 234 13.19 8.72 -19.38
N GLU A 235 11.97 8.49 -19.86
CA GLU A 235 11.70 7.86 -21.17
C GLU A 235 12.28 8.68 -22.33
N MET A 236 12.32 10.02 -22.22
CA MET A 236 12.98 10.85 -23.23
C MET A 236 14.48 10.56 -23.34
N PHE A 237 15.16 10.16 -22.27
CA PHE A 237 16.57 9.78 -22.34
C PHE A 237 16.79 8.47 -23.12
N GLU A 238 15.84 7.54 -23.10
CA GLU A 238 15.87 6.34 -23.93
C GLU A 238 15.78 6.68 -25.41
N VAL A 239 14.76 7.44 -25.77
CA VAL A 239 14.53 7.95 -27.13
C VAL A 239 15.77 8.69 -27.66
N VAL A 240 16.38 9.54 -26.82
CA VAL A 240 17.62 10.25 -27.17
C VAL A 240 18.80 9.28 -27.28
N TRP A 241 18.95 8.32 -26.37
CA TRP A 241 20.01 7.32 -26.44
C TRP A 241 19.91 6.48 -27.72
N LEU A 242 18.73 5.99 -28.08
CA LEU A 242 18.47 5.23 -29.32
C LEU A 242 18.83 6.06 -30.57
N ALA A 243 18.28 7.28 -30.67
CA ALA A 243 18.52 8.17 -31.81
C ALA A 243 20.01 8.54 -31.95
N ARG A 244 20.69 8.83 -30.84
CA ARG A 244 22.11 9.17 -30.85
C ARG A 244 22.98 7.97 -31.19
N THR A 245 22.68 6.80 -30.66
CA THR A 245 23.36 5.54 -30.99
C THR A 245 23.26 5.28 -32.49
N ALA A 246 22.07 5.42 -33.09
CA ALA A 246 21.84 5.27 -34.52
C ALA A 246 22.58 6.32 -35.38
N HIS A 247 22.66 7.56 -34.90
CA HIS A 247 23.40 8.62 -35.58
C HIS A 247 24.92 8.41 -35.54
N GLU A 248 25.47 7.99 -34.41
CA GLU A 248 26.91 7.87 -34.19
C GLU A 248 27.50 6.63 -34.86
N LEU A 249 26.75 5.53 -34.95
CA LEU A 249 27.10 4.33 -35.74
C LEU A 249 27.54 4.70 -37.17
N ALA A 250 26.97 5.76 -37.75
CA ALA A 250 27.19 6.18 -39.12
C ALA A 250 28.44 7.02 -39.38
N THR A 251 29.14 7.45 -38.33
CA THR A 251 30.04 8.61 -38.40
C THR A 251 31.49 8.31 -38.14
N ARG A 252 31.80 7.19 -37.48
CA ARG A 252 33.19 6.82 -37.18
C ARG A 252 33.54 5.55 -37.92
N SER A 253 34.61 5.62 -38.71
CA SER A 253 35.20 4.44 -39.34
C SER A 253 35.57 3.42 -38.25
N PRO A 254 35.34 2.12 -38.48
CA PRO A 254 35.84 1.05 -37.62
C PRO A 254 37.33 1.21 -37.31
N ASP A 255 38.11 1.78 -38.23
CA ASP A 255 39.57 1.83 -38.13
C ASP A 255 40.09 3.02 -37.30
N ALA A 256 39.20 3.83 -36.72
CA ALA A 256 39.65 4.85 -35.78
C ALA A 256 40.44 4.16 -34.65
N PRO A 257 41.74 4.48 -34.45
CA PRO A 257 42.58 3.77 -33.51
C PRO A 257 41.91 3.80 -32.15
N ALA A 258 41.72 2.62 -31.58
CA ALA A 258 41.17 2.50 -30.24
C ALA A 258 41.98 3.44 -29.36
N ARG A 259 41.31 4.38 -28.68
CA ARG A 259 41.98 5.20 -27.66
C ARG A 259 42.73 4.21 -26.79
N PRO A 260 44.05 4.39 -26.55
CA PRO A 260 44.81 3.46 -25.75
C PRO A 260 44.03 3.27 -24.47
N ALA A 261 43.41 2.10 -24.33
CA ALA A 261 42.78 1.71 -23.11
C ALA A 261 43.93 1.85 -22.10
N ARG A 262 43.71 2.59 -21.01
CA ARG A 262 44.66 2.61 -19.91
C ARG A 262 44.68 1.19 -19.35
N THR A 263 45.46 0.33 -19.97
CA THR A 263 45.46 -1.10 -19.76
C THR A 263 46.25 -1.39 -18.49
N ALA A 264 45.66 -2.28 -17.70
CA ALA A 264 46.35 -3.32 -16.94
C ALA A 264 47.15 -2.97 -15.67
N GLY A 265 47.20 -1.70 -15.21
CA GLY A 265 47.76 -1.41 -13.87
C GLY A 265 46.81 -1.73 -12.69
N VAL A 266 45.51 -1.78 -12.95
CA VAL A 266 44.46 -1.81 -11.90
C VAL A 266 44.09 -3.25 -11.48
N TRP A 267 44.42 -4.26 -12.29
CA TRP A 267 43.96 -5.63 -12.08
C TRP A 267 44.56 -6.31 -10.83
N ARG A 268 45.72 -5.84 -10.34
CA ARG A 268 46.41 -6.43 -9.19
C ARG A 268 45.80 -6.10 -7.82
N TRP A 269 44.83 -5.18 -7.75
CA TRP A 269 44.24 -4.69 -6.49
C TRP A 269 42.73 -4.93 -6.38
N TRP A 270 42.16 -5.81 -7.20
CA TRP A 270 40.72 -6.06 -7.31
C TRP A 270 39.91 -6.31 -6.02
N PRO A 271 40.42 -6.94 -4.94
CA PRO A 271 39.56 -7.18 -3.78
C PRO A 271 39.09 -5.88 -3.12
N LEU A 272 39.92 -4.84 -3.04
CA LEU A 272 39.57 -3.62 -2.28
C LEU A 272 38.53 -2.71 -3.00
N PRO A 273 38.65 -2.42 -4.32
CA PRO A 273 37.61 -1.71 -5.05
C PRO A 273 36.30 -2.49 -5.10
N LEU A 274 36.36 -3.83 -5.20
CA LEU A 274 35.16 -4.67 -5.14
C LEU A 274 34.48 -4.56 -3.78
N VAL A 275 35.24 -4.65 -2.68
CA VAL A 275 34.72 -4.47 -1.32
C VAL A 275 34.11 -3.07 -1.14
N ALA A 276 34.74 -2.02 -1.67
CA ALA A 276 34.18 -0.67 -1.62
C ALA A 276 32.80 -0.59 -2.31
N VAL A 277 32.62 -1.28 -3.44
CA VAL A 277 31.34 -1.34 -4.17
C VAL A 277 30.31 -2.23 -3.45
N LEU A 278 30.74 -3.36 -2.89
CA LEU A 278 29.84 -4.31 -2.21
C LEU A 278 29.33 -3.79 -0.86
N LEU A 279 30.12 -2.99 -0.13
CA LEU A 279 29.75 -2.49 1.19
C LEU A 279 28.38 -1.78 1.22
N PRO A 280 28.08 -0.79 0.38
CA PRO A 280 26.76 -0.16 0.35
C PRO A 280 25.63 -1.08 -0.14
N LEU A 281 25.94 -2.18 -0.83
CA LEU A 281 24.93 -3.13 -1.32
C LEU A 281 24.45 -4.11 -0.24
N LEU A 282 25.27 -4.40 0.77
CA LEU A 282 24.91 -5.34 1.84
C LEU A 282 23.64 -4.92 2.60
N PRO A 283 23.54 -3.70 3.17
CA PRO A 283 22.36 -3.31 3.92
C PRO A 283 21.13 -3.15 2.99
N VAL A 284 21.35 -2.70 1.75
CA VAL A 284 20.35 -2.61 0.68
C VAL A 284 19.75 -3.98 0.35
N ALA A 285 20.59 -5.00 0.19
CA ALA A 285 20.13 -6.35 -0.16
C ALA A 285 19.22 -6.94 0.92
N VAL A 286 19.53 -6.72 2.20
CA VAL A 286 18.68 -7.20 3.31
C VAL A 286 17.39 -6.38 3.40
N ASN A 287 17.46 -5.06 3.19
CA ASN A 287 16.28 -4.20 3.15
C ASN A 287 15.33 -4.60 2.02
N LEU A 288 15.85 -4.83 0.81
CA LEU A 288 15.07 -5.30 -0.33
C LEU A 288 14.51 -6.71 -0.13
N ALA A 289 15.25 -7.61 0.51
CA ALA A 289 14.76 -8.96 0.85
C ALA A 289 13.58 -8.92 1.83
N ARG A 290 13.44 -7.84 2.60
CA ARG A 290 12.31 -7.57 3.51
C ARG A 290 11.22 -6.69 2.88
N GLY A 291 11.33 -6.33 1.60
CA GLY A 291 10.36 -5.44 0.95
C GLY A 291 10.45 -3.97 1.38
N VAL A 292 11.55 -3.55 2.00
CA VAL A 292 11.75 -2.19 2.51
C VAL A 292 12.77 -1.44 1.62
N PRO A 293 12.37 -0.73 0.56
CA PRO A 293 13.30 -0.06 -0.36
C PRO A 293 13.83 1.29 0.16
N VAL A 294 13.51 1.66 1.40
CA VAL A 294 13.94 2.92 2.05
C VAL A 294 15.21 2.73 2.87
N TRP A 295 16.01 3.79 2.99
CA TRP A 295 17.25 3.77 3.78
C TRP A 295 17.01 4.24 5.23
N ILE A 296 16.37 5.39 5.41
CA ILE A 296 16.04 6.02 6.69
C ILE A 296 14.56 5.79 7.04
N GLY A 297 13.67 5.89 6.06
CA GLY A 297 12.21 5.90 6.28
C GLY A 297 11.69 7.21 6.88
N PRO A 298 10.40 7.26 7.29
CA PRO A 298 9.74 8.47 7.80
C PRO A 298 10.13 8.83 9.24
N ARG A 299 11.43 9.02 9.52
CA ARG A 299 11.90 9.17 10.90
C ARG A 299 12.78 10.38 11.11
N GLY A 300 12.77 10.83 12.37
CA GLY A 300 13.67 11.82 12.93
C GLY A 300 13.51 13.22 12.36
N ALA A 301 14.35 14.12 12.87
CA ALA A 301 14.28 15.54 12.57
C ALA A 301 14.59 15.85 11.10
N VAL A 302 15.33 15.00 10.38
CA VAL A 302 15.66 15.25 8.97
C VAL A 302 14.41 15.13 8.11
N ASP A 303 13.65 14.04 8.27
CA ASP A 303 12.38 13.84 7.56
C ASP A 303 11.33 14.88 7.99
N ALA A 304 11.19 15.12 9.30
CA ALA A 304 10.30 16.14 9.83
C ALA A 304 10.63 17.53 9.27
N TRP A 305 11.92 17.89 9.18
CA TRP A 305 12.36 19.15 8.60
C TRP A 305 11.99 19.27 7.11
N PHE A 306 12.18 18.21 6.31
CA PHE A 306 11.77 18.23 4.89
C PHE A 306 10.26 18.34 4.72
N ARG A 307 9.47 17.67 5.58
CA ARG A 307 8.01 17.75 5.58
C ARG A 307 7.50 19.12 6.03
N GLU A 308 7.91 19.57 7.20
CA GLU A 308 7.40 20.78 7.86
C GLU A 308 7.92 22.06 7.22
N SER A 309 9.22 22.12 6.88
CA SER A 309 9.85 23.39 6.47
C SER A 309 9.71 23.68 4.97
N PHE A 310 9.46 22.68 4.13
CA PHE A 310 9.56 22.84 2.68
C PHE A 310 8.39 22.32 1.85
N GLY A 311 7.36 21.74 2.48
CA GLY A 311 6.15 21.26 1.82
C GLY A 311 6.38 20.05 0.90
N GLY A 312 5.34 19.69 0.14
CA GLY A 312 5.25 18.41 -0.58
C GLY A 312 6.38 18.12 -1.58
N ILE A 313 6.86 19.11 -2.35
CA ILE A 313 7.90 18.86 -3.38
C ILE A 313 9.22 18.41 -2.74
N LEU A 314 9.69 19.13 -1.72
CA LEU A 314 10.97 18.83 -1.08
C LEU A 314 10.89 17.54 -0.26
N ALA A 315 9.71 17.26 0.32
CA ALA A 315 9.43 15.97 0.93
C ALA A 315 9.45 14.82 -0.11
N THR A 316 8.89 15.00 -1.31
CA THR A 316 8.98 13.96 -2.37
C THR A 316 10.40 13.78 -2.93
N THR A 317 11.21 14.85 -2.98
CA THR A 317 12.62 14.73 -3.37
C THR A 317 13.44 14.07 -2.28
N TRP A 318 13.12 14.31 -1.01
CA TRP A 318 13.69 13.58 0.11
C TRP A 318 13.33 12.10 0.06
N LEU A 319 12.04 11.75 -0.12
CA LEU A 319 11.61 10.36 -0.32
C LEU A 319 12.35 9.71 -1.50
N SER A 320 12.45 10.42 -2.63
CA SER A 320 13.17 9.91 -3.80
C SER A 320 14.64 9.65 -3.48
N LEU A 321 15.29 10.54 -2.72
CA LEU A 321 16.67 10.35 -2.27
C LEU A 321 16.79 9.18 -1.30
N ASP A 322 15.86 9.05 -0.36
CA ASP A 322 15.84 7.98 0.64
C ASP A 322 15.70 6.61 -0.04
N VAL A 323 14.78 6.51 -1.00
CA VAL A 323 14.60 5.30 -1.80
C VAL A 323 15.80 5.07 -2.73
N LEU A 324 16.37 6.09 -3.36
CA LEU A 324 17.60 5.94 -4.16
C LEU A 324 18.75 5.30 -3.36
N VAL A 325 18.94 5.75 -2.13
CA VAL A 325 19.97 5.20 -1.24
C VAL A 325 19.60 3.78 -0.83
N GLY A 326 18.33 3.53 -0.48
CA GLY A 326 17.81 2.20 -0.14
C GLY A 326 17.81 1.20 -1.29
N LEU A 327 17.82 1.67 -2.55
CA LEU A 327 18.01 0.86 -3.77
C LEU A 327 19.49 0.67 -4.16
N GLY A 328 20.43 1.26 -3.42
CA GLY A 328 21.86 1.05 -3.63
C GLY A 328 22.53 1.95 -4.66
N VAL A 329 21.95 3.12 -4.99
CA VAL A 329 22.60 4.10 -5.89
C VAL A 329 23.98 4.54 -5.39
N SER A 330 24.19 4.53 -4.07
CA SER A 330 25.50 4.74 -3.45
C SER A 330 26.57 3.76 -3.95
N ALA A 331 26.22 2.48 -4.16
CA ALA A 331 27.15 1.49 -4.72
C ALA A 331 27.50 1.78 -6.18
N VAL A 332 26.53 2.27 -6.96
CA VAL A 332 26.75 2.67 -8.35
C VAL A 332 27.70 3.88 -8.41
N LEU A 333 27.53 4.86 -7.52
CA LEU A 333 28.45 6.01 -7.42
C LEU A 333 29.87 5.57 -7.09
N VAL A 334 30.04 4.60 -6.18
CA VAL A 334 31.34 4.00 -5.86
C VAL A 334 31.94 3.28 -7.06
N LEU A 335 31.15 2.46 -7.75
CA LEU A 335 31.59 1.74 -8.94
C LEU A 335 32.05 2.70 -10.04
N VAL A 336 31.31 3.79 -10.27
CA VAL A 336 31.68 4.82 -11.25
C VAL A 336 32.98 5.53 -10.84
N ALA A 337 33.19 5.81 -9.55
CA ALA A 337 34.44 6.36 -9.04
C ALA A 337 35.63 5.40 -9.22
N VAL A 338 35.43 4.11 -8.98
CA VAL A 338 36.42 3.04 -9.18
C VAL A 338 36.79 2.89 -10.66
N LEU A 339 35.80 2.88 -11.56
CA LEU A 339 36.01 2.70 -13.00
C LEU A 339 36.59 3.94 -13.67
N ARG A 340 36.33 5.13 -13.13
CA ARG A 340 36.81 6.41 -13.67
C ARG A 340 37.45 7.27 -12.57
N PRO A 341 38.62 6.88 -12.03
CA PRO A 341 39.22 7.52 -10.87
C PRO A 341 39.81 8.89 -11.21
N THR A 342 38.94 9.87 -11.45
CA THR A 342 39.30 11.28 -11.54
C THR A 342 39.19 11.87 -10.15
N ARG A 343 40.16 12.72 -9.76
CA ARG A 343 40.22 13.30 -8.41
C ARG A 343 38.89 13.97 -8.00
N ARG A 344 38.26 14.71 -8.92
CA ARG A 344 36.98 15.38 -8.66
C ARG A 344 35.84 14.39 -8.42
N LEU A 345 35.76 13.33 -9.22
CA LEU A 345 34.73 12.30 -9.07
C LEU A 345 34.91 11.54 -7.76
N VAL A 346 36.12 11.10 -7.44
CA VAL A 346 36.41 10.38 -6.19
C VAL A 346 36.06 11.24 -4.98
N LEU A 347 36.51 12.50 -4.94
CA LEU A 347 36.21 13.40 -3.83
C LEU A 347 34.71 13.71 -3.73
N GLY A 348 34.03 13.88 -4.86
CA GLY A 348 32.58 14.09 -4.91
C GLY A 348 31.81 12.87 -4.39
N THR A 349 32.19 11.66 -4.79
CA THR A 349 31.60 10.41 -4.29
C THR A 349 31.84 10.24 -2.79
N VAL A 350 33.07 10.48 -2.31
CA VAL A 350 33.39 10.42 -0.87
C VAL A 350 32.54 11.42 -0.08
N ALA A 351 32.44 12.66 -0.54
CA ALA A 351 31.61 13.68 0.12
C ALA A 351 30.13 13.28 0.15
N ALA A 352 29.59 12.76 -0.97
CA ALA A 352 28.21 12.29 -1.04
C ALA A 352 27.94 11.16 -0.04
N LEU A 353 28.79 10.12 -0.02
CA LEU A 353 28.66 8.99 0.91
C LEU A 353 28.71 9.42 2.38
N LEU A 354 29.61 10.35 2.74
CA LEU A 354 29.73 10.86 4.10
C LEU A 354 28.55 11.75 4.51
N LEU A 355 28.04 12.59 3.60
CA LEU A 355 26.83 13.39 3.86
C LEU A 355 25.61 12.49 4.04
N THR A 356 25.46 11.46 3.21
CA THR A 356 24.41 10.44 3.39
C THR A 356 24.59 9.74 4.74
N ALA A 357 25.77 9.21 5.07
CA ALA A 357 26.00 8.58 6.38
C ALA A 357 25.67 9.52 7.57
N ALA A 358 26.03 10.80 7.48
CA ALA A 358 25.72 11.78 8.53
C ALA A 358 24.21 12.00 8.69
N ALA A 359 23.45 12.09 7.59
CA ALA A 359 22.00 12.23 7.64
C ALA A 359 21.31 10.99 8.24
N GLY A 360 21.83 9.77 7.99
CA GLY A 360 21.32 8.54 8.61
C GLY A 360 21.55 8.51 10.13
N VAL A 361 22.74 8.91 10.58
CA VAL A 361 23.05 9.04 12.02
C VAL A 361 22.19 10.12 12.68
N ALA A 362 22.09 11.30 12.06
CA ALA A 362 21.29 12.40 12.59
C ALA A 362 19.82 12.02 12.74
N THR A 363 19.28 11.26 11.78
CA THR A 363 17.91 10.78 11.85
C THR A 363 17.68 9.88 13.05
N ILE A 364 18.57 8.91 13.30
CA ILE A 364 18.41 7.99 14.43
C ILE A 364 18.59 8.71 15.75
N ALA A 365 19.56 9.62 15.84
CA ALA A 365 19.80 10.41 17.04
C ALA A 365 18.62 11.34 17.40
N THR A 366 17.80 11.69 16.41
CA THR A 366 16.63 12.58 16.57
C THR A 366 15.30 11.85 16.43
N ALA A 367 15.32 10.53 16.21
CA ALA A 367 14.12 9.73 16.15
C ALA A 367 13.55 9.63 17.57
N THR A 368 12.51 10.40 17.84
CA THR A 368 11.63 10.09 18.94
C THR A 368 10.90 8.79 18.60
N PRO A 369 10.73 7.84 19.55
CA PRO A 369 9.79 6.76 19.34
C PRO A 369 8.47 7.41 18.90
N PRO A 370 7.86 6.95 17.78
CA PRO A 370 6.67 7.62 17.29
C PRO A 370 5.65 7.65 18.44
N ALA A 371 4.93 8.75 18.61
CA ALA A 371 3.71 8.73 19.41
C ALA A 371 2.64 8.20 18.45
N TRP A 372 2.49 6.86 18.40
CA TRP A 372 1.61 6.18 17.45
C TRP A 372 0.17 6.40 17.89
N SER A 373 -0.41 7.54 17.53
CA SER A 373 -1.86 7.64 17.42
C SER A 373 -2.24 7.14 16.02
N ASP A 374 -3.14 6.16 15.93
CA ASP A 374 -3.62 5.63 14.65
C ASP A 374 -4.22 6.74 13.75
N ALA A 375 -4.62 7.87 14.35
CA ALA A 375 -5.18 9.04 13.67
C ALA A 375 -4.14 9.86 12.86
N ASP A 376 -2.85 9.79 13.16
CA ASP A 376 -1.82 10.55 12.42
C ASP A 376 -1.24 9.77 11.23
N TYR A 377 -1.48 8.46 11.13
CA TYR A 377 -0.98 7.67 10.00
C TYR A 377 -1.71 7.98 8.68
N GLU A 378 -2.99 8.35 8.74
CA GLU A 378 -3.70 8.90 7.59
C GLU A 378 -3.10 10.24 7.13
N ASN A 379 -2.34 10.92 7.99
CA ASN A 379 -1.67 12.19 7.71
C ASN A 379 -0.17 12.09 7.40
N ILE A 380 0.41 10.89 7.25
CA ILE A 380 1.78 10.72 6.70
C ILE A 380 1.67 10.35 5.22
N TRP A 381 1.23 11.32 4.42
CA TRP A 381 0.87 11.24 2.99
C TRP A 381 1.97 10.75 2.03
N ILE A 382 3.19 10.52 2.51
CA ILE A 382 4.39 10.33 1.67
C ILE A 382 4.93 8.90 1.74
N HIS A 383 4.64 8.16 2.82
CA HIS A 383 5.10 6.78 2.98
C HIS A 383 3.89 5.84 2.96
N PRO A 384 3.63 5.15 1.83
CA PRO A 384 2.56 4.16 1.74
C PRO A 384 2.68 3.13 2.85
N ARG A 385 1.52 2.71 3.39
CA ARG A 385 1.44 1.73 4.48
C ARG A 385 2.10 0.40 4.08
N GLU A 386 2.12 0.08 2.78
CA GLU A 386 2.78 -1.12 2.24
C GLU A 386 4.32 -1.04 2.28
N LEU A 387 4.90 0.17 2.31
CA LEU A 387 6.35 0.39 2.40
C LEU A 387 6.88 0.36 3.85
N THR A 388 5.99 0.39 4.83
CA THR A 388 6.29 0.34 6.27
C THR A 388 5.70 -0.90 6.94
N GLY A 389 5.55 -2.01 6.19
CA GLY A 389 5.15 -3.29 6.77
C GLY A 389 5.93 -3.63 8.05
N GLU A 390 5.31 -4.45 8.91
CA GLU A 390 5.67 -4.70 10.32
C GLU A 390 7.17 -4.96 10.60
N GLY A 391 7.93 -5.41 9.60
CA GLY A 391 9.38 -5.50 9.68
C GLY A 391 10.09 -4.19 9.37
N PHE A 392 10.56 -3.48 10.40
CA PHE A 392 11.58 -2.46 10.17
C PHE A 392 12.82 -3.07 9.51
N GLY A 393 13.26 -2.47 8.40
CA GLY A 393 14.49 -2.83 7.71
C GLY A 393 15.72 -2.74 8.63
N ILE A 394 16.89 -3.08 8.10
CA ILE A 394 18.16 -2.84 8.78
C ILE A 394 18.24 -1.39 9.24
N SER A 395 18.64 -1.19 10.50
CA SER A 395 18.85 0.13 11.10
C SER A 395 19.67 1.05 10.18
N PRO A 396 19.26 2.33 10.00
CA PRO A 396 20.01 3.28 9.18
C PRO A 396 21.47 3.51 9.67
N LEU A 397 21.82 3.10 10.91
CA LEU A 397 23.21 3.07 11.39
C LEU A 397 24.09 2.13 10.55
N TRP A 398 23.58 0.95 10.17
CA TRP A 398 24.32 -0.01 9.35
C TRP A 398 24.58 0.55 7.95
N HIS A 399 23.58 1.18 7.35
CA HIS A 399 23.77 1.91 6.09
C HIS A 399 24.84 2.99 6.23
N SER A 400 24.75 3.81 7.28
CA SER A 400 25.71 4.88 7.55
C SER A 400 27.13 4.36 7.75
N ALA A 401 27.28 3.23 8.45
CA ALA A 401 28.57 2.56 8.62
C ALA A 401 29.12 2.01 7.30
N ALA A 402 28.30 1.34 6.50
CA ALA A 402 28.68 0.81 5.19
C ALA A 402 29.11 1.90 4.20
N LEU A 403 28.36 3.01 4.15
CA LEU A 403 28.68 4.18 3.32
C LEU A 403 29.98 4.84 3.76
N THR A 404 30.19 5.00 5.07
CA THR A 404 31.42 5.56 5.64
C THR A 404 32.63 4.68 5.33
N ALA A 405 32.51 3.36 5.51
CA ALA A 405 33.56 2.40 5.19
C ALA A 405 33.94 2.44 3.70
N SER A 406 32.94 2.49 2.81
CA SER A 406 33.16 2.62 1.37
C SER A 406 33.85 3.94 1.01
N ALA A 407 33.45 5.06 1.63
CA ALA A 407 34.07 6.37 1.44
C ALA A 407 35.56 6.37 1.86
N LEU A 408 35.87 5.77 3.01
CA LEU A 408 37.25 5.64 3.50
C LEU A 408 38.10 4.75 2.58
N LEU A 409 37.55 3.65 2.06
CA LEU A 409 38.23 2.80 1.09
C LEU A 409 38.51 3.52 -0.22
N LEU A 410 37.55 4.30 -0.74
CA LEU A 410 37.76 5.12 -1.94
C LEU A 410 38.86 6.17 -1.72
N LEU A 411 38.87 6.82 -0.56
CA LEU A 411 39.90 7.78 -0.19
C LEU A 411 41.29 7.12 -0.05
N TYR A 412 41.35 5.91 0.51
CA TYR A 412 42.58 5.14 0.63
C TYR A 412 43.14 4.70 -0.74
N LEU A 413 42.28 4.19 -1.62
CA LEU A 413 42.67 3.66 -2.92
C LEU A 413 43.03 4.75 -3.94
N TYR A 414 42.31 5.87 -3.92
CA TYR A 414 42.35 6.88 -4.98
C TYR A 414 42.61 8.31 -4.48
N GLY A 415 42.71 8.52 -3.16
CA GLY A 415 43.16 9.79 -2.60
C GLY A 415 44.53 10.15 -3.15
N ALA A 416 44.69 11.41 -3.57
CA ALA A 416 45.93 11.88 -4.15
C ALA A 416 47.08 11.55 -3.21
N ARG A 417 47.99 10.65 -3.63
CA ARG A 417 49.22 10.35 -2.89
C ARG A 417 49.95 11.68 -2.70
N PRO A 418 50.03 12.23 -1.47
CA PRO A 418 50.94 13.33 -1.24
C PRO A 418 52.33 12.77 -1.52
N ALA A 419 53.15 13.49 -2.29
CA ALA A 419 54.51 13.07 -2.62
C ALA A 419 55.41 12.84 -1.38
N LEU A 420 54.94 13.21 -0.18
CA LEU A 420 55.57 12.91 1.09
C LEU A 420 54.76 11.86 1.87
N ARG A 421 55.24 10.61 1.82
CA ARG A 421 54.91 9.57 2.82
C ARG A 421 55.29 10.09 4.20
N ARG A 422 54.33 10.61 4.97
CA ARG A 422 54.42 10.60 6.44
C ARG A 422 53.00 10.56 7.04
N THR A 423 52.75 9.47 7.78
CA THR A 423 51.77 9.36 8.86
C THR A 423 50.26 9.50 8.56
N TYR A 424 49.74 8.79 7.55
CA TYR A 424 48.28 8.54 7.43
C TYR A 424 47.71 7.30 8.16
N PRO A 425 48.46 6.29 8.66
CA PRO A 425 47.83 5.16 9.34
C PRO A 425 47.17 5.55 10.66
N LYS A 426 47.63 6.63 11.33
CA LYS A 426 47.04 7.10 12.59
C LYS A 426 45.66 7.73 12.39
N VAL A 427 45.44 8.44 11.29
CA VAL A 427 44.13 9.03 11.00
C VAL A 427 43.13 7.92 10.68
N LEU A 428 43.51 6.97 9.82
CA LEU A 428 42.65 5.86 9.42
C LEU A 428 42.28 4.96 10.61
N VAL A 429 43.26 4.65 11.48
CA VAL A 429 43.01 3.96 12.75
C VAL A 429 42.09 4.79 13.62
N SER A 430 42.33 6.10 13.83
CA SER A 430 41.47 6.93 14.69
C SER A 430 40.02 7.00 14.19
N THR A 431 39.78 7.12 12.88
CA THR A 431 38.43 7.11 12.32
C THR A 431 37.77 5.73 12.43
N ALA A 432 38.52 4.64 12.29
CA ALA A 432 38.01 3.29 12.51
C ALA A 432 37.67 3.04 13.99
N THR A 433 38.49 3.57 14.92
CA THR A 433 38.24 3.47 16.36
C THR A 433 37.05 4.32 16.79
N VAL A 434 36.88 5.53 16.24
CA VAL A 434 35.71 6.38 16.49
C VAL A 434 34.45 5.73 15.92
N ALA A 435 34.50 5.16 14.71
CA ALA A 435 33.38 4.41 14.15
C ALA A 435 33.01 3.17 15.00
N ALA A 436 34.01 2.43 15.50
CA ALA A 436 33.78 1.29 16.40
C ALA A 436 33.19 1.74 17.75
N LEU A 437 33.69 2.83 18.35
CA LEU A 437 33.21 3.36 19.62
C LEU A 437 31.78 3.93 19.54
N ILE A 438 31.37 4.45 18.38
CA ILE A 438 29.97 4.87 18.14
C ILE A 438 29.03 3.65 18.01
N LEU A 439 29.56 2.47 17.65
CA LEU A 439 28.77 1.25 17.44
C LEU A 439 28.62 0.37 18.70
N VAL A 440 29.46 0.53 19.74
CA VAL A 440 29.43 -0.27 20.98
C VAL A 440 28.17 -0.06 21.85
N PRO A 441 27.60 1.15 22.00
CA PRO A 441 26.38 1.33 22.80
C PRO A 441 25.14 0.64 22.23
N ALA A 442 25.13 0.34 20.92
CA ALA A 442 23.97 -0.28 20.26
C ALA A 442 23.85 -1.79 20.52
N SER A 443 24.91 -2.47 20.95
CA SER A 443 24.89 -3.92 21.21
C SER A 443 24.55 -4.29 22.66
N ASP A 444 24.78 -3.41 23.62
CA ASP A 444 24.48 -3.66 25.05
C ASP A 444 23.04 -3.30 25.46
N HIS A 445 22.26 -2.71 24.54
CA HIS A 445 20.83 -2.48 24.70
C HIS A 445 20.00 -3.45 23.85
N ALA A 446 20.34 -4.74 23.83
CA ALA A 446 19.37 -5.74 23.35
C ALA A 446 18.16 -5.65 24.28
N PRO A 447 17.01 -5.11 23.82
CA PRO A 447 15.82 -5.06 24.64
C PRO A 447 15.46 -6.51 24.99
N GLY A 448 14.94 -6.75 26.20
CA GLY A 448 14.30 -8.03 26.47
C GLY A 448 13.20 -8.32 25.44
N PRO A 449 12.62 -9.54 25.43
CA PRO A 449 11.50 -9.84 24.55
C PRO A 449 10.43 -8.74 24.66
N LEU A 450 9.90 -8.38 23.49
CA LEU A 450 8.83 -7.43 23.32
C LEU A 450 7.69 -8.24 22.68
N THR A 451 6.74 -8.68 23.49
CA THR A 451 5.51 -9.29 22.98
C THR A 451 4.74 -8.23 22.19
N GLU A 452 4.50 -8.49 20.91
CA GLU A 452 3.69 -7.62 20.04
C GLU A 452 2.20 -7.90 20.24
N ALA A 453 1.33 -6.97 19.79
CA ALA A 453 -0.12 -7.18 19.93
C ALA A 453 -0.61 -8.43 19.19
N SER A 454 0.01 -8.75 18.05
CA SER A 454 -0.27 -9.97 17.27
C SER A 454 0.09 -11.26 18.00
N ASP A 455 1.10 -11.24 18.88
CA ASP A 455 1.48 -12.40 19.69
C ASP A 455 0.43 -12.72 20.78
N CYS A 456 -0.42 -11.74 21.07
CA CYS A 456 -1.49 -11.82 22.07
C CYS A 456 -2.85 -12.16 21.47
N GLU A 457 -3.00 -12.06 20.15
CA GLU A 457 -4.23 -12.45 19.47
C GLU A 457 -4.28 -13.97 19.36
N PRO A 458 -5.38 -14.63 19.80
CA PRO A 458 -5.55 -16.04 19.53
C PRO A 458 -5.51 -16.24 18.02
N ASN A 459 -4.78 -17.25 17.56
CA ASN A 459 -4.65 -17.54 16.14
C ASN A 459 -6.00 -18.06 15.62
N LEU A 460 -6.86 -17.12 15.20
CA LEU A 460 -8.22 -17.37 14.71
C LEU A 460 -8.20 -17.89 13.27
N ASP A 461 -7.29 -18.80 12.93
CA ASP A 461 -7.36 -19.51 11.67
C ASP A 461 -8.63 -20.38 11.70
N PRO A 462 -9.68 -20.05 10.93
CA PRO A 462 -10.95 -20.77 10.98
C PRO A 462 -10.82 -22.22 10.52
N SER A 463 -9.70 -22.57 9.88
CA SER A 463 -9.40 -23.89 9.35
C SER A 463 -8.51 -24.74 10.25
N ALA A 464 -7.93 -24.16 11.30
CA ALA A 464 -7.19 -24.91 12.31
C ALA A 464 -8.16 -25.58 13.29
N PRO A 465 -7.86 -26.81 13.77
CA PRO A 465 -8.59 -27.38 14.90
C PRO A 465 -8.56 -26.39 16.07
N TYR A 466 -9.70 -26.17 16.73
CA TYR A 466 -9.77 -25.32 17.92
C TYR A 466 -8.81 -25.85 18.98
N GLU A 467 -7.63 -25.23 19.09
CA GLU A 467 -6.74 -25.42 20.21
C GLU A 467 -7.17 -24.42 21.28
N PRO A 468 -7.50 -24.87 22.51
CA PRO A 468 -7.80 -23.94 23.59
C PRO A 468 -6.58 -23.02 23.78
N PRO A 469 -6.79 -21.70 23.91
CA PRO A 469 -5.70 -20.76 24.04
C PRO A 469 -4.83 -21.15 25.24
N PRO A 470 -3.50 -21.01 25.15
CA PRO A 470 -2.61 -21.32 26.26
C PRO A 470 -3.02 -20.52 27.50
N GLU A 471 -2.98 -21.17 28.67
CA GLU A 471 -3.23 -20.49 29.94
C GLU A 471 -2.14 -19.44 30.19
N LEU A 472 -2.44 -18.19 29.89
CA LEU A 472 -1.56 -17.06 30.12
C LEU A 472 -1.48 -16.74 31.61
N THR A 473 -0.26 -16.50 32.10
CA THR A 473 -0.04 -15.99 33.45
C THR A 473 -0.67 -14.60 33.61
N ALA A 474 -0.91 -14.17 34.85
CA ALA A 474 -1.43 -12.83 35.15
C ALA A 474 -0.59 -11.70 34.54
N GLU A 475 0.74 -11.86 34.50
CA GLU A 475 1.64 -10.87 33.94
C GLU A 475 1.56 -10.82 32.41
N GLU A 476 1.45 -11.98 31.76
CA GLU A 476 1.28 -12.07 30.30
C GLU A 476 -0.08 -11.49 29.88
N ARG A 477 -1.15 -11.77 30.63
CA ARG A 477 -2.47 -11.17 30.35
C ARG A 477 -2.46 -9.65 30.51
N PHE A 478 -1.75 -9.13 31.52
CA PHE A 478 -1.52 -7.69 31.64
C PHE A 478 -0.76 -7.11 30.44
N VAL A 479 0.37 -7.73 30.04
CA VAL A 479 1.15 -7.28 28.87
C VAL A 479 0.26 -7.28 27.64
N CYS A 480 -0.46 -8.36 27.39
CA CYS A 480 -1.36 -8.49 26.26
C CYS A 480 -2.49 -7.46 26.29
N GLY A 481 -3.14 -7.27 27.44
CA GLY A 481 -4.17 -6.24 27.59
C GLY A 481 -3.66 -4.84 27.29
N VAL A 482 -2.42 -4.50 27.69
CA VAL A 482 -1.81 -3.21 27.35
C VAL A 482 -1.51 -3.10 25.85
N ARG A 483 -0.97 -4.16 25.23
CA ARG A 483 -0.61 -4.15 23.80
C ARG A 483 -1.84 -4.06 22.90
N THR A 484 -2.89 -4.83 23.18
CA THR A 484 -4.09 -4.90 22.34
C THR A 484 -4.99 -3.67 22.51
N SER A 485 -5.20 -3.20 23.75
CA SER A 485 -6.06 -2.04 24.01
C SER A 485 -5.44 -0.69 23.60
N LYS A 486 -4.12 -0.64 23.41
CA LYS A 486 -3.33 0.58 23.20
C LYS A 486 -3.55 1.67 24.27
N SER A 487 -4.11 1.29 25.42
CA SER A 487 -4.61 2.22 26.43
C SER A 487 -3.49 2.96 27.18
N LEU A 488 -2.26 2.42 27.18
CA LEU A 488 -1.05 3.09 27.70
C LEU A 488 -0.07 3.39 26.55
N PRO A 489 -0.18 4.54 25.87
CA PRO A 489 0.67 4.88 24.72
C PRO A 489 2.16 4.86 25.05
N LEU A 490 2.53 5.36 26.24
CA LEU A 490 3.92 5.37 26.72
C LEU A 490 4.52 3.97 26.88
N ALA A 491 3.68 2.96 27.07
CA ALA A 491 4.09 1.61 27.42
C ALA A 491 4.21 0.68 26.19
N GLN A 492 3.74 1.12 25.02
CA GLN A 492 3.71 0.32 23.77
C GLN A 492 5.09 -0.10 23.23
N GLY A 493 6.16 0.64 23.55
CA GLY A 493 7.53 0.29 23.16
C GLY A 493 8.38 -0.29 24.29
N MET A 494 7.83 -0.45 25.49
CA MET A 494 8.58 -0.94 26.65
C MET A 494 8.77 -2.45 26.57
N PRO A 495 9.97 -3.00 26.83
CA PRO A 495 10.15 -4.44 27.00
C PRO A 495 9.26 -4.99 28.11
N ASP A 496 8.80 -6.24 28.00
CA ASP A 496 7.70 -6.75 28.83
C ASP A 496 8.00 -6.69 30.32
N ARG A 497 9.25 -6.93 30.72
CA ARG A 497 9.69 -6.79 32.12
C ARG A 497 9.56 -5.36 32.66
N VAL A 498 9.87 -4.37 31.82
CA VAL A 498 9.74 -2.95 32.16
C VAL A 498 8.27 -2.58 32.25
N LEU A 499 7.47 -3.10 31.31
CA LEU A 499 6.02 -2.91 31.29
C LEU A 499 5.34 -3.48 32.55
N ILE A 500 5.66 -4.71 32.95
CA ILE A 500 5.13 -5.33 34.18
C ILE A 500 5.53 -4.52 35.42
N THR A 501 6.78 -4.06 35.49
CA THR A 501 7.25 -3.22 36.61
C THR A 501 6.49 -1.89 36.66
N TYR A 502 6.25 -1.28 35.50
CA TYR A 502 5.44 -0.07 35.37
C TYR A 502 3.99 -0.32 35.79
N GLY A 503 3.39 -1.44 35.38
CA GLY A 503 2.04 -1.86 35.78
C GLY A 503 1.89 -2.05 37.29
N ARG A 504 2.87 -2.67 37.96
CA ARG A 504 2.86 -2.81 39.43
C ARG A 504 2.93 -1.45 40.14
N ARG A 505 3.71 -0.52 39.62
CA ARG A 505 3.77 0.85 40.16
C ARG A 505 2.45 1.60 39.96
N LEU A 506 1.78 1.38 38.83
CA LEU A 506 0.42 1.89 38.61
C LEU A 506 -0.57 1.26 39.60
N CYS A 507 -0.46 -0.04 39.89
CA CYS A 507 -1.29 -0.70 40.91
C CYS A 507 -1.08 -0.10 42.30
N ASP A 508 0.16 0.19 42.71
CA ASP A 508 0.44 0.83 44.00
C ASP A 508 -0.24 2.21 44.08
N ALA A 509 -0.09 3.05 43.05
CA ALA A 509 -0.73 4.36 42.98
C ALA A 509 -2.26 4.27 42.96
N TYR A 510 -2.81 3.31 42.21
CA TYR A 510 -4.25 3.04 42.13
C TYR A 510 -4.82 2.57 43.47
N THR A 511 -4.09 1.72 44.20
CA THR A 511 -4.53 1.19 45.51
C THR A 511 -4.50 2.26 46.60
N ILE A 512 -3.59 3.23 46.50
CA ILE A 512 -3.51 4.38 47.40
C ILE A 512 -4.60 5.43 47.10
N ASP A 513 -5.21 5.37 45.91
CA ASP A 513 -6.16 6.35 45.39
C ASP A 513 -5.57 7.78 45.35
N ASP A 514 -4.31 7.90 44.90
CA ASP A 514 -3.65 9.20 44.68
C ASP A 514 -3.80 9.64 43.20
N PRO A 515 -4.77 10.52 42.88
CA PRO A 515 -5.02 10.95 41.51
C PRO A 515 -3.86 11.74 40.92
N SER A 516 -3.05 12.41 41.76
CA SER A 516 -1.92 13.21 41.29
C SER A 516 -0.75 12.34 40.84
N GLU A 517 -0.48 11.27 41.58
CA GLU A 517 0.53 10.28 41.20
C GLU A 517 0.08 9.47 39.97
N LEU A 518 -1.21 9.11 39.90
CA LEU A 518 -1.77 8.43 38.74
C LEU A 518 -1.66 9.29 37.47
N THR A 519 -2.07 10.55 37.53
CA THR A 519 -1.98 11.50 36.40
C THR A 519 -0.53 11.66 35.94
N ARG A 520 0.43 11.74 36.88
CA ARG A 520 1.86 11.81 36.59
C ARG A 520 2.37 10.56 35.88
N LEU A 521 2.00 9.37 36.37
CA LEU A 521 2.45 8.10 35.79
C LEU A 521 1.86 7.88 34.39
N LEU A 522 0.61 8.30 34.17
CA LEU A 522 -0.10 8.17 32.90
C LEU A 522 0.23 9.27 31.88
N GLY A 523 1.02 10.28 32.27
CA GLY A 523 1.39 11.38 31.38
C GLY A 523 0.23 12.31 31.02
N GLY A 524 -0.79 12.42 31.88
CA GLY A 524 -1.94 13.30 31.66
C GLY A 524 -3.03 12.74 30.74
N VAL A 525 -2.99 11.44 30.41
CA VAL A 525 -4.07 10.79 29.65
C VAL A 525 -5.26 10.49 30.57
N GLU A 526 -6.43 11.02 30.23
CA GLU A 526 -7.70 10.65 30.88
C GLU A 526 -8.17 9.30 30.32
N PHE A 527 -8.43 8.33 31.19
CA PHE A 527 -8.90 7.00 30.78
C PHE A 527 -10.43 6.97 30.74
N GLY A 528 -11.00 6.92 29.53
CA GLY A 528 -12.45 6.84 29.33
C GLY A 528 -13.09 5.53 29.81
N TYR A 529 -12.36 4.41 29.75
CA TYR A 529 -12.87 3.07 30.11
C TYR A 529 -12.38 2.53 31.47
N GLY A 530 -11.78 3.41 32.30
CA GLY A 530 -11.25 3.04 33.62
C GLY A 530 -9.93 2.26 33.58
N LEU A 531 -9.04 2.54 34.52
CA LEU A 531 -7.75 1.83 34.64
C LEU A 531 -7.90 0.44 35.29
N ALA A 532 -9.02 0.21 35.99
CA ALA A 532 -9.25 -1.00 36.78
C ALA A 532 -9.26 -2.30 35.94
N PRO A 533 -9.96 -2.39 34.80
CA PRO A 533 -9.95 -3.60 33.96
C PRO A 533 -8.54 -3.97 33.48
N LEU A 534 -7.73 -2.97 33.13
CA LEU A 534 -6.37 -3.17 32.66
C LEU A 534 -5.45 -3.71 33.76
N LEU A 535 -5.60 -3.22 34.99
CA LEU A 535 -4.78 -3.64 36.13
C LEU A 535 -5.30 -4.89 36.83
N ALA A 536 -6.52 -5.34 36.55
CA ALA A 536 -7.19 -6.42 37.29
C ALA A 536 -6.39 -7.72 37.37
N ASP A 537 -5.51 -7.98 36.40
CA ASP A 537 -4.69 -9.20 36.40
C ASP A 537 -3.50 -9.15 37.35
N ILE A 538 -2.91 -7.96 37.54
CA ILE A 538 -1.71 -7.77 38.38
C ILE A 538 -2.01 -7.02 39.69
N CYS A 539 -3.23 -6.54 39.88
CA CYS A 539 -3.61 -5.67 40.98
C CYS A 539 -4.88 -6.15 41.72
N PRO A 540 -4.75 -6.74 42.91
CA PRO A 540 -5.90 -7.30 43.66
C PRO A 540 -7.02 -6.29 43.95
N HIS A 541 -6.66 -5.01 44.19
CA HIS A 541 -7.66 -3.98 44.46
C HIS A 541 -8.49 -3.66 43.21
N ALA A 542 -7.83 -3.54 42.05
CA ALA A 542 -8.52 -3.36 40.77
C ALA A 542 -9.39 -4.56 40.41
N THR A 543 -8.94 -5.80 40.68
CA THR A 543 -9.76 -7.01 40.52
C THR A 543 -11.06 -6.94 41.32
N ALA A 544 -10.97 -6.48 42.58
CA ALA A 544 -12.14 -6.33 43.44
C ALA A 544 -13.11 -5.26 42.93
N THR A 545 -12.59 -4.12 42.43
CA THR A 545 -13.40 -3.07 41.80
C THR A 545 -14.14 -3.59 40.57
N VAL A 546 -13.43 -4.28 39.66
CA VAL A 546 -14.03 -4.84 38.44
C VAL A 546 -15.10 -5.87 38.78
N ARG A 547 -14.83 -6.77 39.73
CA ARG A 547 -15.83 -7.77 40.16
C ARG A 547 -17.08 -7.11 40.75
N ALA A 548 -16.92 -6.09 41.61
CA ALA A 548 -18.06 -5.39 42.19
C ALA A 548 -18.90 -4.67 41.12
N ALA A 549 -18.26 -4.09 40.10
CA ALA A 549 -18.95 -3.46 38.97
C ALA A 549 -19.72 -4.49 38.12
N VAL A 550 -19.10 -5.64 37.80
CA VAL A 550 -19.76 -6.74 37.08
C VAL A 550 -20.97 -7.27 37.87
N GLU A 551 -20.82 -7.49 39.19
CA GLU A 551 -21.93 -7.94 40.04
C GLU A 551 -23.07 -6.90 40.16
N GLU A 552 -22.77 -5.60 40.00
CA GLU A 552 -23.78 -4.54 39.95
C GLU A 552 -24.49 -4.51 38.60
N GLU A 553 -23.75 -4.59 37.50
CA GLU A 553 -24.28 -4.67 36.15
C GLU A 553 -25.15 -5.90 35.95
N GLU A 554 -24.72 -7.09 36.41
CA GLU A 554 -25.52 -8.32 36.38
C GLU A 554 -26.84 -8.17 37.15
N ARG A 555 -26.83 -7.51 38.31
CA ARG A 555 -28.06 -7.24 39.08
C ARG A 555 -28.98 -6.27 38.35
N ALA A 556 -28.43 -5.25 37.70
CA ALA A 556 -29.20 -4.28 36.93
C ALA A 556 -29.81 -4.94 35.67
N GLU A 557 -29.04 -5.77 34.98
CA GLU A 557 -29.45 -6.53 33.81
C GLU A 557 -30.55 -7.52 34.15
N GLN A 558 -30.40 -8.30 35.22
CA GLN A 558 -31.46 -9.19 35.72
C GLN A 558 -32.74 -8.43 36.07
N ALA A 559 -32.61 -7.23 36.66
CA ALA A 559 -33.76 -6.40 36.98
C ALA A 559 -34.45 -5.85 35.72
N ARG A 560 -33.68 -5.52 34.67
CA ARG A 560 -34.16 -5.07 33.36
C ARG A 560 -34.89 -6.19 32.61
N GLN A 561 -34.26 -7.36 32.50
CA GLN A 561 -34.86 -8.56 31.89
C GLN A 561 -36.17 -8.96 32.59
N ALA A 562 -36.19 -8.95 33.92
CA ALA A 562 -37.41 -9.22 34.68
C ALA A 562 -38.49 -8.16 34.45
N ASP A 563 -38.12 -6.90 34.17
CA ASP A 563 -39.09 -5.85 33.84
C ASP A 563 -39.66 -5.99 32.44
N GLU A 564 -38.82 -6.31 31.47
CA GLU A 564 -39.21 -6.59 30.09
C GLU A 564 -40.11 -7.82 30.01
N GLN A 565 -39.82 -8.86 30.79
CA GLN A 565 -40.70 -10.02 30.93
C GLN A 565 -42.09 -9.60 31.43
N ARG A 566 -42.15 -8.77 32.49
CA ARG A 566 -43.44 -8.25 33.00
C ARG A 566 -44.19 -7.41 31.96
N MET A 567 -43.46 -6.63 31.16
CA MET A 567 -44.04 -5.86 30.05
C MET A 567 -44.67 -6.79 29.01
N CYS A 568 -43.94 -7.83 28.59
CA CYS A 568 -44.43 -8.80 27.62
C CYS A 568 -45.62 -9.61 28.15
N ASP A 569 -45.55 -10.11 29.39
CA ASP A 569 -46.63 -10.84 30.06
C ASP A 569 -47.93 -10.02 30.13
N ALA A 570 -47.82 -8.72 30.45
CA ALA A 570 -48.97 -7.81 30.52
C ALA A 570 -49.62 -7.54 29.15
N SER A 571 -48.85 -7.71 28.06
CA SER A 571 -49.29 -7.45 26.69
C SER A 571 -49.77 -8.69 25.93
N SER A 572 -49.72 -9.86 26.59
CA SER A 572 -50.02 -11.17 25.99
C SER A 572 -51.41 -11.25 25.36
N HIS A 573 -51.47 -11.83 24.17
CA HIS A 573 -52.70 -11.97 23.40
C HIS A 573 -53.60 -13.08 23.96
N ARG A 574 -54.93 -12.89 23.84
CA ARG A 574 -55.93 -13.90 24.20
C ARG A 574 -56.66 -14.37 22.94
N PRO A 575 -56.38 -15.58 22.43
CA PRO A 575 -57.00 -16.09 21.22
C PRO A 575 -58.54 -16.07 21.26
N ARG A 576 -59.19 -15.59 20.20
CA ARG A 576 -60.67 -15.63 20.06
C ARG A 576 -61.22 -17.00 19.70
N ILE A 577 -60.40 -17.83 19.09
CA ILE A 577 -60.69 -19.24 18.81
C ILE A 577 -59.51 -20.06 19.30
N LYS A 578 -59.71 -21.36 19.53
CA LYS A 578 -58.65 -22.24 20.00
C LYS A 578 -57.57 -22.41 18.91
N PRO A 579 -56.30 -22.03 19.17
CA PRO A 579 -55.19 -22.31 18.26
C PRO A 579 -54.83 -23.80 18.29
N LEU A 580 -54.21 -24.28 17.22
CA LEU A 580 -53.55 -25.59 17.18
C LEU A 580 -52.32 -25.56 18.10
N GLU A 581 -51.51 -24.52 17.96
CA GLU A 581 -50.34 -24.24 18.77
C GLU A 581 -50.27 -22.73 19.01
N ALA A 582 -49.94 -22.35 20.24
CA ALA A 582 -49.69 -20.96 20.59
C ALA A 582 -48.49 -20.90 21.53
N THR A 583 -47.49 -20.11 21.14
CA THR A 583 -46.25 -19.97 21.88
C THR A 583 -46.01 -18.49 22.15
N VAL A 584 -45.80 -18.16 23.42
CA VAL A 584 -45.37 -16.84 23.86
C VAL A 584 -43.86 -16.94 24.04
N MET A 585 -43.11 -16.13 23.31
CA MET A 585 -41.65 -16.08 23.40
C MET A 585 -41.22 -15.26 24.61
N GLU A 586 -39.99 -15.49 25.06
CA GLU A 586 -39.31 -14.56 25.97
C GLU A 586 -39.08 -13.20 25.26
N PRO A 587 -38.84 -12.10 25.98
CA PRO A 587 -38.57 -10.79 25.38
C PRO A 587 -37.30 -10.87 24.53
N GLU A 588 -37.41 -10.55 23.25
CA GLU A 588 -36.29 -10.65 22.30
C GLU A 588 -35.83 -9.27 21.82
N TRP A 589 -34.52 -9.15 21.53
CA TRP A 589 -33.96 -8.07 20.74
C TRP A 589 -33.58 -8.58 19.37
N ALA A 590 -34.38 -8.24 18.36
CA ALA A 590 -34.01 -8.49 16.97
C ALA A 590 -33.07 -7.36 16.51
N GLU A 591 -31.86 -7.73 16.08
CA GLU A 591 -30.92 -6.80 15.45
C GLU A 591 -31.34 -6.51 14.01
N LEU A 592 -32.01 -7.48 13.37
CA LEU A 592 -32.50 -7.40 11.99
C LEU A 592 -33.97 -7.83 11.86
N SER A 593 -34.45 -7.83 10.61
CA SER A 593 -35.71 -8.47 10.25
C SER A 593 -35.68 -9.98 10.50
N LEU A 594 -36.84 -10.54 10.84
CA LEU A 594 -37.02 -11.99 11.00
C LEU A 594 -37.28 -12.62 9.64
N HIS A 595 -36.51 -13.62 9.26
CA HIS A 595 -36.63 -14.29 7.96
C HIS A 595 -36.87 -15.78 8.11
N ALA A 596 -37.73 -16.33 7.27
CA ALA A 596 -37.87 -17.77 7.08
C ALA A 596 -37.38 -18.12 5.68
N TYR A 597 -36.24 -18.82 5.59
CA TYR A 597 -35.71 -19.38 4.36
C TYR A 597 -36.02 -20.86 4.27
N GLU A 598 -36.76 -21.26 3.23
CA GLU A 598 -36.96 -22.66 2.90
C GLU A 598 -36.04 -23.15 1.78
N SER A 599 -35.27 -22.27 1.14
CA SER A 599 -34.29 -22.57 0.08
C SER A 599 -32.99 -21.81 0.29
N GLU A 600 -31.88 -22.34 -0.24
CA GLU A 600 -30.57 -21.67 -0.23
C GLU A 600 -30.48 -20.48 -1.20
N ASP A 601 -31.45 -20.33 -2.11
CA ASP A 601 -31.52 -19.18 -3.02
C ASP A 601 -31.87 -17.90 -2.24
N ASP A 602 -31.03 -16.86 -2.33
CA ASP A 602 -31.32 -15.53 -1.78
C ASP A 602 -32.32 -14.79 -2.70
N PRO A 603 -33.55 -14.53 -2.25
CA PRO A 603 -34.57 -13.87 -3.05
C PRO A 603 -34.31 -12.36 -3.25
N PHE A 604 -33.40 -11.73 -2.49
CA PHE A 604 -33.01 -10.34 -2.68
C PHE A 604 -32.04 -10.16 -3.84
N GLU A 605 -31.12 -11.11 -4.07
CA GLU A 605 -30.21 -11.09 -5.22
C GLU A 605 -30.96 -11.27 -6.55
N ASP A 606 -32.01 -12.09 -6.55
CA ASP A 606 -32.83 -12.38 -7.72
C ASP A 606 -33.93 -11.33 -8.00
N HIS A 607 -33.98 -10.23 -7.22
CA HIS A 607 -35.04 -9.21 -7.28
C HIS A 607 -36.47 -9.80 -7.21
N ARG A 608 -36.65 -10.95 -6.53
CA ARG A 608 -37.97 -11.58 -6.37
C ARG A 608 -38.80 -10.90 -5.29
N LEU A 609 -38.14 -10.14 -4.42
CA LEU A 609 -38.74 -9.20 -3.49
C LEU A 609 -38.23 -7.81 -3.84
N ASP A 610 -39.14 -6.88 -4.14
CA ASP A 610 -38.81 -5.47 -4.12
C ASP A 610 -38.42 -5.12 -2.67
N GLY A 611 -37.35 -4.33 -2.49
CA GLY A 611 -36.90 -3.90 -1.16
C GLY A 611 -38.06 -3.22 -0.41
N PRO A 612 -38.10 -3.32 0.93
CA PRO A 612 -39.24 -2.83 1.70
C PRO A 612 -39.49 -1.35 1.40
N ASP A 613 -40.69 -0.99 0.98
CA ASP A 613 -41.18 0.36 1.20
C ASP A 613 -41.30 0.55 2.74
N ASP A 614 -41.01 1.74 3.28
CA ASP A 614 -41.00 2.04 4.73
C ASP A 614 -42.31 1.66 5.49
N ALA A 615 -43.38 1.28 4.75
CA ALA A 615 -44.67 0.87 5.28
C ALA A 615 -44.89 -0.66 5.39
N ASP A 616 -44.01 -1.49 4.81
CA ASP A 616 -44.26 -2.93 4.69
C ASP A 616 -43.74 -3.73 5.89
N LEU A 617 -44.66 -4.16 6.75
CA LEU A 617 -44.35 -4.98 7.94
C LEU A 617 -43.95 -6.42 7.60
N VAL A 618 -44.43 -6.96 6.48
CA VAL A 618 -44.19 -8.34 6.09
C VAL A 618 -44.14 -8.48 4.56
N ALA A 619 -43.17 -9.24 4.07
CA ALA A 619 -43.03 -9.59 2.66
C ALA A 619 -42.97 -11.11 2.50
N SER A 620 -43.46 -11.62 1.37
CA SER A 620 -43.50 -13.06 1.11
C SER A 620 -43.23 -13.38 -0.36
N ALA A 621 -42.28 -14.28 -0.59
CA ALA A 621 -42.07 -14.99 -1.84
C ALA A 621 -42.29 -16.51 -1.63
N PRO A 622 -42.43 -17.32 -2.69
CA PRO A 622 -42.47 -18.77 -2.53
C PRO A 622 -41.19 -19.27 -1.84
N GLY A 623 -41.33 -19.93 -0.69
CA GLY A 623 -40.18 -20.41 0.09
C GLY A 623 -39.41 -19.34 0.89
N HIS A 624 -39.86 -18.09 0.90
CA HIS A 624 -39.27 -17.04 1.74
C HIS A 624 -40.31 -16.12 2.36
N LEU A 625 -40.17 -15.84 3.65
CA LEU A 625 -41.01 -14.91 4.40
C LEU A 625 -40.11 -13.97 5.18
N ALA A 626 -40.36 -12.67 5.12
CA ALA A 626 -39.60 -11.66 5.86
C ALA A 626 -40.55 -10.80 6.69
N LEU A 627 -40.24 -10.60 7.97
CA LEU A 627 -40.90 -9.67 8.89
C LEU A 627 -39.95 -8.53 9.22
N PHE A 628 -40.33 -7.31 8.86
CA PHE A 628 -39.53 -6.13 9.11
C PHE A 628 -39.87 -5.53 10.47
N VAL A 629 -39.06 -5.91 11.47
CA VAL A 629 -39.11 -5.40 12.83
C VAL A 629 -37.88 -4.51 13.00
N GLY A 630 -38.08 -3.21 13.30
CA GLY A 630 -36.96 -2.28 13.49
C GLY A 630 -36.13 -2.67 14.71
N SER A 631 -34.83 -2.34 14.69
CA SER A 631 -33.81 -2.85 15.62
C SER A 631 -33.73 -2.19 17.00
N SER A 632 -34.76 -1.44 17.42
CA SER A 632 -34.67 -0.55 18.59
C SER A 632 -35.47 -0.96 19.83
N PRO A 633 -36.70 -1.49 19.74
CA PRO A 633 -37.48 -1.87 20.93
C PRO A 633 -37.42 -3.38 21.25
N THR A 634 -37.54 -3.74 22.53
CA THR A 634 -37.79 -5.12 22.96
C THR A 634 -39.08 -5.67 22.32
N LEU A 635 -39.00 -6.85 21.73
CA LEU A 635 -40.10 -7.51 21.04
C LEU A 635 -40.82 -8.52 21.94
N CYS A 636 -42.12 -8.35 22.10
CA CYS A 636 -42.99 -9.31 22.77
C CYS A 636 -43.73 -10.14 21.71
N ILE A 637 -43.18 -11.30 21.35
CA ILE A 637 -43.64 -12.10 20.23
C ILE A 637 -44.59 -13.21 20.71
N THR A 638 -45.75 -13.32 20.06
CA THR A 638 -46.66 -14.45 20.20
C THR A 638 -46.90 -15.07 18.83
N THR A 639 -46.66 -16.37 18.70
CA THR A 639 -46.98 -17.13 17.49
C THR A 639 -48.21 -17.99 17.72
N GLU A 640 -49.11 -18.04 16.73
CA GLU A 640 -50.33 -18.83 16.80
C GLU A 640 -50.59 -19.54 15.46
N THR A 641 -50.85 -20.83 15.49
CA THR A 641 -51.26 -21.60 14.31
C THR A 641 -52.71 -22.04 14.42
N TYR A 642 -53.44 -22.07 13.30
CA TYR A 642 -54.87 -22.43 13.28
C TYR A 642 -55.19 -23.39 12.12
N ASP A 643 -56.19 -24.23 12.33
CA ASP A 643 -56.74 -25.16 11.32
C ASP A 643 -57.68 -24.46 10.31
N ARG A 644 -58.16 -23.26 10.67
CA ARG A 644 -59.09 -22.45 9.89
C ARG A 644 -58.84 -20.96 10.12
N ARG A 645 -59.38 -20.12 9.24
CA ARG A 645 -59.19 -18.67 9.28
C ARG A 645 -59.67 -18.05 10.61
N PRO A 646 -58.78 -17.44 11.41
CA PRO A 646 -59.17 -16.73 12.63
C PRO A 646 -59.82 -15.38 12.31
N PRO A 647 -60.74 -14.88 13.18
CA PRO A 647 -61.30 -13.54 13.07
C PRO A 647 -60.22 -12.45 12.97
N VAL A 648 -60.45 -11.39 12.19
CA VAL A 648 -59.50 -10.26 12.09
C VAL A 648 -59.66 -9.35 13.30
N GLU A 649 -58.53 -9.06 13.96
CA GLU A 649 -58.47 -8.20 15.16
C GLU A 649 -57.73 -6.90 14.87
N THR A 650 -58.43 -5.82 14.56
CA THR A 650 -57.79 -4.50 14.33
C THR A 650 -57.79 -3.61 15.56
N LYS A 651 -58.66 -3.86 16.55
CA LYS A 651 -58.75 -3.03 17.75
C LYS A 651 -57.51 -3.20 18.63
N GLY A 652 -56.84 -2.10 18.94
CA GLY A 652 -55.64 -2.08 19.77
C GLY A 652 -54.34 -2.45 19.05
N TRP A 653 -54.40 -2.62 17.72
CA TRP A 653 -53.22 -2.89 16.90
C TRP A 653 -52.94 -1.69 16.00
N THR A 654 -51.66 -1.28 15.92
CA THR A 654 -51.21 -0.18 15.06
C THR A 654 -51.27 -0.59 13.60
N GLN A 655 -50.81 -1.81 13.30
CA GLN A 655 -50.76 -2.34 11.96
C GLN A 655 -51.15 -3.83 11.96
N VAL A 656 -51.94 -4.24 10.97
CA VAL A 656 -52.32 -5.64 10.76
C VAL A 656 -52.17 -5.95 9.29
N VAL A 657 -51.21 -6.78 8.93
CA VAL A 657 -50.91 -7.17 7.55
C VAL A 657 -51.11 -8.66 7.38
N GLU A 658 -51.82 -9.07 6.33
CA GLU A 658 -52.03 -10.46 5.98
C GLU A 658 -51.45 -10.74 4.58
N VAL A 659 -50.54 -11.69 4.47
CA VAL A 659 -49.91 -12.11 3.21
C VAL A 659 -50.17 -13.58 2.93
N GLY A 660 -50.18 -13.94 1.64
CA GLY A 660 -50.15 -15.34 1.25
C GLY A 660 -48.72 -15.82 1.14
N HIS A 661 -48.44 -16.93 1.79
CA HIS A 661 -47.14 -17.58 1.75
C HIS A 661 -47.29 -19.01 1.22
N ARG A 662 -46.37 -19.43 0.35
CA ARG A 662 -46.31 -20.81 -0.15
C ARG A 662 -45.10 -21.48 0.46
N SER A 663 -45.36 -22.38 1.40
CA SER A 663 -44.31 -23.22 1.98
C SER A 663 -43.98 -24.37 1.03
N THR A 664 -42.72 -24.47 0.63
CA THR A 664 -42.20 -25.41 -0.37
C THR A 664 -41.71 -26.70 0.24
N HIS A 665 -41.20 -26.64 1.47
CA HIS A 665 -40.65 -27.74 2.26
C HIS A 665 -41.53 -28.07 3.46
N GLY A 666 -42.51 -27.21 3.79
CA GLY A 666 -43.43 -27.45 4.88
C GLY A 666 -42.87 -27.07 6.24
N ARG A 667 -41.97 -26.09 6.27
CA ARG A 667 -41.41 -25.48 7.48
C ARG A 667 -41.38 -23.98 7.30
N ILE A 668 -41.98 -23.22 8.20
CA ILE A 668 -41.94 -21.75 8.20
C ILE A 668 -41.38 -21.33 9.57
N VAL A 669 -40.06 -21.30 9.66
CA VAL A 669 -39.32 -20.94 10.87
C VAL A 669 -38.71 -19.57 10.64
N LEU A 670 -39.21 -18.56 11.35
CA LEU A 670 -38.69 -17.19 11.28
C LEU A 670 -37.50 -17.07 12.23
N ALA A 671 -36.36 -16.60 11.73
CA ALA A 671 -35.16 -16.41 12.54
C ALA A 671 -34.51 -15.04 12.28
N ASP A 672 -33.88 -14.49 13.32
CA ASP A 672 -32.86 -13.44 13.18
C ASP A 672 -31.48 -14.13 13.21
N TYR A 673 -30.80 -14.10 12.07
CA TYR A 673 -29.52 -14.78 11.89
C TYR A 673 -28.36 -14.09 12.62
N LEU A 674 -28.55 -12.89 13.17
CA LEU A 674 -27.53 -12.22 13.99
C LEU A 674 -27.75 -12.45 15.49
N SER A 675 -28.99 -12.46 15.96
CA SER A 675 -29.30 -12.58 17.40
C SER A 675 -29.65 -14.00 17.87
N ASP A 676 -29.55 -15.01 17.00
CA ASP A 676 -29.88 -16.43 17.29
C ASP A 676 -31.33 -16.63 17.76
N VAL A 677 -32.21 -15.68 17.44
CA VAL A 677 -33.65 -15.77 17.75
C VAL A 677 -34.31 -16.65 16.70
N GLU A 678 -34.89 -17.78 17.11
CA GLU A 678 -35.64 -18.70 16.24
C GLU A 678 -37.09 -18.87 16.76
N LEU A 679 -38.07 -18.60 15.90
CA LEU A 679 -39.49 -18.77 16.22
C LEU A 679 -39.98 -20.20 15.90
N PRO A 680 -41.00 -20.71 16.61
CA PRO A 680 -41.61 -22.01 16.32
C PRO A 680 -42.12 -22.12 14.87
N ASP A 681 -42.13 -23.34 14.35
CA ASP A 681 -42.57 -23.64 12.98
C ASP A 681 -44.06 -23.28 12.78
N LEU A 682 -44.33 -22.34 11.88
CA LEU A 682 -45.67 -21.86 11.56
C LEU A 682 -46.40 -22.73 10.52
N ALA A 683 -45.76 -23.76 9.97
CA ALA A 683 -46.32 -24.65 8.95
C ALA A 683 -47.07 -25.86 9.55
N ALA A 684 -48.15 -25.61 10.31
CA ALA A 684 -48.88 -26.64 11.05
C ALA A 684 -49.39 -27.86 10.23
N HIS A 685 -49.47 -27.76 8.90
CA HIS A 685 -49.89 -28.84 8.00
C HIS A 685 -48.80 -29.27 7.00
N GLY A 686 -47.54 -28.91 7.25
CA GLY A 686 -46.42 -29.18 6.35
C GLY A 686 -46.50 -28.39 5.05
N LYS A 687 -46.14 -28.98 3.92
CA LYS A 687 -46.07 -28.28 2.63
C LYS A 687 -47.45 -27.79 2.19
N GLY A 688 -47.57 -26.51 1.85
CA GLY A 688 -48.87 -25.96 1.47
C GLY A 688 -48.92 -24.45 1.25
N HIS A 689 -50.15 -23.95 1.12
CA HIS A 689 -50.43 -22.52 1.05
C HIS A 689 -50.99 -22.04 2.38
N TYR A 690 -50.32 -21.04 2.94
CA TYR A 690 -50.64 -20.44 4.23
C TYR A 690 -51.00 -18.98 4.04
N ARG A 691 -51.77 -18.46 4.98
CA ARG A 691 -51.95 -17.02 5.18
C ARG A 691 -51.25 -16.66 6.48
N ILE A 692 -50.28 -15.78 6.39
CA ILE A 692 -49.54 -15.26 7.53
C ILE A 692 -50.10 -13.89 7.83
N ARG A 693 -50.66 -13.71 9.03
CA ARG A 693 -51.17 -12.44 9.50
C ARG A 693 -50.32 -11.94 10.65
N VAL A 694 -49.69 -10.78 10.47
CA VAL A 694 -48.84 -10.13 11.46
C VAL A 694 -49.59 -8.93 12.01
N HIS A 695 -49.77 -8.93 13.33
CA HIS A 695 -50.27 -7.80 14.08
C HIS A 695 -49.11 -7.14 14.81
N SER A 696 -49.05 -5.82 14.76
CA SER A 696 -48.00 -5.04 15.42
C SER A 696 -48.58 -3.84 16.16
N ALA A 697 -48.11 -3.62 17.38
CA ALA A 697 -48.43 -2.43 18.16
C ALA A 697 -47.30 -2.04 19.10
N TRP A 698 -47.17 -0.75 19.36
CA TRP A 698 -46.31 -0.23 20.42
C TRP A 698 -46.91 -0.53 21.80
N ILE A 699 -46.03 -0.76 22.77
CA ILE A 699 -46.37 -0.95 24.19
C ILE A 699 -45.92 0.30 24.93
N ASP A 700 -46.84 0.95 25.62
CA ASP A 700 -46.52 1.98 26.60
C ASP A 700 -46.28 1.30 27.95
N TRP A 701 -45.14 1.55 28.58
CA TRP A 701 -44.74 0.88 29.82
C TRP A 701 -44.15 1.89 30.80
N LYS A 702 -44.66 1.92 32.04
CA LYS A 702 -44.17 2.78 33.13
C LYS A 702 -43.97 4.27 32.78
N GLY A 703 -44.83 4.80 31.91
CA GLY A 703 -44.78 6.21 31.51
C GLY A 703 -43.86 6.52 30.34
N GLU A 704 -43.15 5.51 29.81
CA GLU A 704 -42.43 5.59 28.55
C GLU A 704 -43.33 5.14 27.40
N THR A 705 -43.45 6.00 26.38
CA THR A 705 -44.19 5.69 25.15
C THR A 705 -43.31 4.89 24.21
N MET A 706 -43.86 3.86 23.55
CA MET A 706 -43.09 2.98 22.65
C MET A 706 -41.93 2.23 23.34
N ALA A 707 -42.07 1.92 24.63
CA ALA A 707 -41.08 1.19 25.42
C ALA A 707 -40.78 -0.23 24.91
N GLY A 708 -41.76 -0.84 24.23
CA GLY A 708 -41.62 -2.14 23.58
C GLY A 708 -42.55 -2.27 22.38
N ARG A 709 -42.43 -3.37 21.65
CA ARG A 709 -43.31 -3.67 20.51
C ARG A 709 -43.88 -5.06 20.64
N ARG A 710 -45.21 -5.18 20.68
CA ARG A 710 -45.87 -6.49 20.66
C ARG A 710 -46.13 -6.94 19.23
N LEU A 711 -45.83 -8.20 18.97
CA LEU A 711 -46.02 -8.85 17.68
C LEU A 711 -46.87 -10.11 17.89
N LEU A 712 -47.90 -10.24 17.08
CA LEU A 712 -48.71 -11.46 17.03
C LEU A 712 -48.73 -11.99 15.61
N ILE A 713 -48.14 -13.17 15.43
CA ILE A 713 -47.93 -13.82 14.14
C ILE A 713 -48.86 -15.02 14.06
N MET A 714 -49.88 -14.93 13.22
CA MET A 714 -50.84 -16.01 13.01
C MET A 714 -50.58 -16.71 11.68
N SER A 715 -50.61 -18.04 11.68
CA SER A 715 -50.56 -18.87 10.47
C SER A 715 -51.77 -19.78 10.36
N TYR A 716 -52.36 -19.87 9.17
CA TYR A 716 -53.49 -20.76 8.91
C TYR A 716 -53.59 -21.14 7.41
N PRO A 717 -54.23 -22.27 7.07
CA PRO A 717 -54.42 -22.67 5.68
C PRO A 717 -55.20 -21.63 4.85
N GLY A 718 -54.66 -21.27 3.68
CA GLY A 718 -55.36 -20.36 2.76
C GLY A 718 -54.60 -20.11 1.46
N ARG A 719 -55.33 -19.96 0.36
CA ARG A 719 -54.76 -19.61 -0.97
C ARG A 719 -54.89 -18.11 -1.23
N GLY A 720 -53.89 -17.52 -1.88
CA GLY A 720 -53.99 -16.18 -2.48
C GLY A 720 -52.73 -15.34 -2.32
N ALA A 721 -52.28 -14.71 -3.40
CA ALA A 721 -51.09 -13.85 -3.44
C ALA A 721 -51.24 -12.41 -2.91
N PRO A 722 -52.43 -11.76 -2.82
CA PRO A 722 -52.45 -10.34 -2.48
C PRO A 722 -52.15 -10.10 -1.00
N ILE A 723 -51.24 -9.16 -0.76
CA ILE A 723 -51.04 -8.48 0.53
C ILE A 723 -52.35 -7.78 0.87
N THR A 724 -52.85 -7.98 2.08
CA THR A 724 -54.06 -7.33 2.60
C THR A 724 -53.68 -6.56 3.86
N VAL A 725 -53.68 -5.24 3.78
CA VAL A 725 -53.52 -4.36 4.95
C VAL A 725 -54.89 -4.10 5.56
N HIS A 726 -55.06 -4.42 6.84
CA HIS A 726 -56.31 -4.18 7.56
C HIS A 726 -56.19 -2.89 8.36
N HIS A 727 -56.91 -1.85 7.92
CA HIS A 727 -57.01 -0.61 8.68
C HIS A 727 -58.05 -0.76 9.81
N PRO A 728 -57.87 -0.06 10.95
CA PRO A 728 -58.94 0.09 11.93
C PRO A 728 -60.18 0.63 11.24
N ARG A 729 -61.36 0.06 11.54
CA ARG A 729 -62.62 0.72 11.16
C ARG A 729 -62.68 2.03 11.94
N GLU A 730 -62.55 3.16 11.25
CA GLU A 730 -63.00 4.44 11.79
C GLU A 730 -64.45 4.23 12.27
N SER A 731 -64.69 4.46 13.56
CA SER A 731 -66.05 4.34 14.09
C SER A 731 -66.90 5.42 13.40
N PRO A 732 -68.08 5.07 12.87
CA PRO A 732 -68.95 6.03 12.20
C PRO A 732 -69.43 7.16 13.11
#